data_AF-A0A931U1Z3-F1
#
_entry.id   AF-A0A931U1Z3-F1
#
_cell.length_a   1.000
_cell.length_b   1.000
_cell.length_c   1.000
_cell.angle_alpha   90.00
_cell.angle_beta   90.00
_cell.angle_gamma   90.00
#
_symmetry.space_group_name_H-M   'P 1'
#
loop_
_entity.id
_entity.type
_entity.pdbx_description
1 polymer ?
#
loop_
_entity_poly.entity_id
_entity_poly.type
_entity_poly.pdbx_seq_one_letter_code
_entity_poly.pdbx_strand_id
1 'polypeptide(L)'
;MSYETLRVERDGPVATVTLDRPQLRNAASNQLVQDLYDLTLALRRERDVRVIIVTGAGHSFSAGADLKEAPSYTLDDFRRRREVMGLMFGQLESLDAVSIAAVNGYALGFGCELALACDVRVAAADAVFGYPEPRVGVVSPTQRLVRLVGLGRARDILYTARMVDAAEAERIGLANRVVPPERLLGEARAMAAQMLELAPLALKYTKVAVRLGLLSGITGAQRYESDASVLCAASEDRQEALRAGHMAKKMAYGAAGRRPLDGVRVIDLGTILAGPFGATLLGEFGAEIIKVEMPGAGDPLRGSGPIYEGLSFQWLTEARNKKSVTIDLRRPKGQEIVRQLVAKSDVVVENFRPGTLEGWGLGWEDLRQVNPRLVMVRASGFGQDGPYAGRPGYDRVGMALGGLTYISGYPETPPVRPGPAIADYMTATYGALGAVLALYHRDAQGSGEGQYVDVSLFETVFRLMEFTLGAYHKMGLVRERIGNGHPTSQPGESFLTKDGKWVTIACVGDRMFQRFARTVGRDDWLADPRFKTSAGRLKDVDEIHAFTREWVTQRTEAEVLGIMERAEIPCSPIYSIADIATDPHYEARGDILEVEDPRIGPVWMAAVTPRLSATPGAITAPAPDLGQHTRAVLRTLLGYSDAELDTLHAEGVI
;
A
#
# COMPACT_ATOMS: atom_id res chain seq x y z
N MET A 1 13.58 45.03 4.84
CA MET A 1 13.05 46.11 5.71
C MET A 1 13.54 45.86 7.12
N SER A 2 13.94 46.89 7.85
CA SER A 2 14.27 46.77 9.27
C SER A 2 12.99 47.04 10.05
N TYR A 3 12.61 46.13 10.93
CA TYR A 3 11.48 46.25 11.84
C TYR A 3 12.03 46.41 13.25
N GLU A 4 11.37 47.21 14.08
CA GLU A 4 11.83 47.47 15.44
C GLU A 4 11.52 46.30 16.37
N THR A 5 10.43 45.59 16.10
CA THR A 5 9.88 44.56 16.99
C THR A 5 9.80 43.16 16.37
N LEU A 6 10.30 43.00 15.14
CA LEU A 6 10.31 41.74 14.40
C LEU A 6 11.71 41.41 13.88
N ARG A 7 12.09 40.13 13.95
CA ARG A 7 13.21 39.57 13.18
C ARG A 7 12.66 38.73 12.04
N VAL A 8 13.12 39.00 10.81
CA VAL A 8 12.71 38.24 9.62
C VAL A 8 13.93 37.60 8.98
N GLU A 9 13.96 36.27 8.98
CA GLU A 9 15.02 35.46 8.37
C GLU A 9 14.51 34.82 7.08
N ARG A 10 15.37 34.78 6.05
CA ARG A 10 15.07 34.20 4.74
C ARG A 10 15.91 32.95 4.51
N ASP A 11 15.24 31.87 4.12
CA ASP A 11 15.87 30.64 3.66
C ASP A 11 15.16 30.18 2.39
N GLY A 12 15.69 30.59 1.24
CA GLY A 12 15.05 30.41 -0.06
C GLY A 12 13.59 30.90 -0.06
N PRO A 13 12.61 30.04 -0.42
CA PRO A 13 11.19 30.40 -0.46
C PRO A 13 10.50 30.41 0.92
N VAL A 14 11.24 30.25 2.03
CA VAL A 14 10.72 30.28 3.40
C VAL A 14 11.08 31.59 4.09
N ALA A 15 10.09 32.24 4.70
CA ALA A 15 10.27 33.36 5.62
C ALA A 15 10.07 32.89 7.06
N THR A 16 11.02 33.11 7.96
CA THR A 16 10.79 32.95 9.40
C THR A 16 10.64 34.31 10.06
N VAL A 17 9.45 34.60 10.58
CA VAL A 17 9.08 35.84 11.27
C VAL A 17 9.05 35.57 12.77
N THR A 18 9.98 36.18 13.49
CA THR A 18 10.08 36.08 14.95
C THR A 18 9.62 37.38 15.59
N LEU A 19 8.62 37.33 16.47
CA LEU A 19 8.27 38.45 17.34
C LEU A 19 9.41 38.64 18.35
N ASP A 20 10.08 39.80 18.35
CA ASP A 20 11.36 39.98 19.05
C ASP A 20 11.26 41.03 20.16
N ARG A 21 10.37 40.77 21.13
CA ARG A 21 10.26 41.53 22.40
C ARG A 21 10.28 40.56 23.61
N PRO A 22 11.29 39.68 23.73
CA PRO A 22 11.29 38.60 24.72
C PRO A 22 11.18 39.09 26.18
N GLN A 23 11.74 40.28 26.47
CA GLN A 23 11.67 40.95 27.77
C GLN A 23 10.25 41.32 28.20
N LEU A 24 9.31 41.42 27.25
CA LEU A 24 7.89 41.64 27.49
C LEU A 24 7.03 40.44 27.07
N ARG A 25 7.64 39.24 26.97
CA ARG A 25 6.97 38.00 26.50
C ARG A 25 6.24 38.19 25.17
N ASN A 26 6.82 39.00 24.28
CA ASN A 26 6.26 39.34 22.99
C ASN A 26 4.83 39.90 23.06
N ALA A 27 4.50 40.62 24.14
CA ALA A 27 3.24 41.35 24.25
C ALA A 27 3.09 42.33 23.08
N ALA A 28 1.86 42.51 22.58
CA ALA A 28 1.57 43.32 21.41
C ALA A 28 1.47 44.81 21.77
N SER A 29 2.53 45.55 21.46
CA SER A 29 2.52 47.02 21.41
C SER A 29 1.84 47.52 20.13
N ASN A 30 1.55 48.82 20.06
CA ASN A 30 1.13 49.46 18.80
C ASN A 30 2.18 49.26 17.70
N GLN A 31 3.46 49.39 18.04
CA GLN A 31 4.54 49.22 17.08
C GLN A 31 4.61 47.79 16.54
N LEU A 32 4.41 46.76 17.38
CA LEU A 32 4.39 45.37 16.91
C LEU A 32 3.25 45.09 15.93
N VAL A 33 2.06 45.64 16.21
CA VAL A 33 0.91 45.51 15.31
C VAL A 33 1.19 46.21 13.97
N GLN A 34 1.83 47.39 14.01
CA GLN A 34 2.19 48.14 12.81
C GLN A 34 3.29 47.41 12.00
N ASP A 35 4.34 46.91 12.65
CA ASP A 35 5.41 46.15 12.00
C ASP A 35 4.86 44.89 11.30
N LEU A 36 3.92 44.17 11.93
CA LEU A 36 3.26 43.00 11.34
C LEU A 36 2.35 43.39 10.16
N TYR A 37 1.65 44.52 10.24
CA TYR A 37 0.86 45.06 9.14
C TYR A 37 1.73 45.40 7.93
N ASP A 38 2.82 46.14 8.14
CA ASP A 38 3.74 46.52 7.07
C ASP A 38 4.46 45.29 6.48
N LEU A 39 4.83 44.33 7.32
CA LEU A 39 5.41 43.06 6.89
C LEU A 39 4.45 42.23 6.04
N THR A 40 3.19 42.08 6.45
CA THR A 40 2.22 41.30 5.66
C THR A 40 1.90 41.97 4.32
N LEU A 41 1.89 43.30 4.26
CA LEU A 41 1.83 44.04 2.99
C LEU A 41 3.05 43.81 2.10
N ALA A 42 4.25 43.78 2.68
CA ALA A 42 5.49 43.47 1.97
C ALA A 42 5.46 42.05 1.40
N LEU A 43 5.15 41.06 2.24
CA LEU A 43 5.08 39.64 1.87
C LEU A 43 4.06 39.37 0.77
N ARG A 44 2.96 40.14 0.71
CA ARG A 44 1.96 40.01 -0.35
C ARG A 44 2.51 40.36 -1.74
N ARG A 45 3.57 41.18 -1.82
CA ARG A 45 4.21 41.58 -3.08
C ARG A 45 5.35 40.65 -3.48
N GLU A 46 5.85 39.85 -2.54
CA GLU A 46 6.95 38.92 -2.74
C GLU A 46 6.43 37.57 -3.22
N ARG A 47 6.58 37.27 -4.51
CA ARG A 47 6.06 36.04 -5.12
C ARG A 47 6.95 34.82 -4.93
N ASP A 48 8.20 35.04 -4.55
CA ASP A 48 9.22 34.02 -4.27
C ASP A 48 9.00 33.34 -2.90
N VAL A 49 8.27 34.00 -2.00
CA VAL A 49 7.92 33.46 -0.68
C VAL A 49 6.72 32.54 -0.80
N ARG A 50 6.91 31.28 -0.40
CA ARG A 50 5.86 30.25 -0.49
C ARG A 50 5.39 29.76 0.87
N VAL A 51 6.23 29.83 1.89
CA VAL A 51 5.88 29.46 3.27
C VAL A 51 6.39 30.52 4.24
N ILE A 52 5.57 30.86 5.23
CA ILE A 52 5.89 31.80 6.31
C ILE A 52 5.77 31.06 7.63
N ILE A 53 6.83 31.02 8.43
CA ILE A 53 6.82 30.49 9.80
C ILE A 53 6.78 31.69 10.74
N VAL A 54 5.75 31.80 11.57
CA VAL A 54 5.63 32.82 12.62
C VAL A 54 5.98 32.18 13.96
N THR A 55 6.83 32.82 14.76
CA THR A 55 7.22 32.35 16.10
C THR A 55 7.53 33.53 17.04
N GLY A 56 7.74 33.27 18.33
CA GLY A 56 8.15 34.30 19.30
C GLY A 56 9.55 34.06 19.86
N ALA A 57 10.32 35.14 20.07
CA ALA A 57 11.61 35.07 20.72
C ALA A 57 11.47 34.68 22.21
N GLY A 58 12.43 33.91 22.73
CA GLY A 58 12.43 33.48 24.13
C GLY A 58 11.40 32.39 24.43
N HIS A 59 10.67 32.54 25.55
CA HIS A 59 9.79 31.51 26.11
C HIS A 59 8.29 31.77 25.90
N SER A 60 7.91 32.61 24.93
CA SER A 60 6.50 32.91 24.65
C SER A 60 6.32 33.31 23.20
N PHE A 61 5.27 32.81 22.57
CA PHE A 61 4.85 33.21 21.24
C PHE A 61 4.39 34.66 21.29
N SER A 62 3.32 34.94 22.05
CA SER A 62 2.91 36.28 22.47
C SER A 62 1.92 36.19 23.63
N ALA A 63 2.22 36.87 24.74
CA ALA A 63 1.41 36.85 25.96
C ALA A 63 0.21 37.81 25.96
N GLY A 64 -0.23 38.31 24.79
CA GLY A 64 -1.40 39.18 24.66
C GLY A 64 -1.06 40.64 24.44
N ALA A 65 -1.95 41.56 24.80
CA ALA A 65 -1.74 42.99 24.61
C ALA A 65 -0.72 43.56 25.62
N ASP A 66 0.07 44.55 25.18
CA ASP A 66 0.96 45.29 26.07
C ASP A 66 0.15 46.25 26.97
N LEU A 67 -0.18 45.79 28.18
CA LEU A 67 -1.05 46.52 29.11
C LEU A 67 -0.46 47.86 29.59
N LYS A 68 0.84 48.12 29.39
CA LYS A 68 1.45 49.42 29.74
C LYS A 68 1.12 50.51 28.72
N GLU A 69 0.78 50.15 27.48
CA GLU A 69 0.32 51.08 26.44
C GLU A 69 -1.22 51.24 26.43
N ALA A 70 -1.95 50.35 27.10
CA ALA A 70 -3.41 50.34 27.14
C ALA A 70 -4.11 51.47 27.95
N PRO A 71 -3.58 52.00 29.08
CA PRO A 71 -4.33 52.94 29.93
C PRO A 71 -4.48 54.36 29.34
N SER A 72 -3.93 54.64 28.16
CA SER A 72 -3.99 55.96 27.50
C SER A 72 -4.93 56.03 26.29
N TYR A 73 -5.65 54.95 25.95
CA TYR A 73 -6.48 54.93 24.74
C TYR A 73 -7.83 55.64 24.91
N THR A 74 -8.09 56.57 24.00
CA THR A 74 -9.45 57.05 23.73
C THR A 74 -10.26 55.97 22.99
N LEU A 75 -11.58 56.14 22.89
CA LEU A 75 -12.42 55.24 22.08
C LEU A 75 -11.96 55.18 20.61
N ASP A 76 -11.46 56.28 20.07
CA ASP A 76 -10.99 56.34 18.69
C ASP A 76 -9.63 55.64 18.52
N ASP A 77 -8.74 55.69 19.53
CA ASP A 77 -7.51 54.90 19.53
C ASP A 77 -7.81 53.39 19.53
N PHE A 78 -8.80 52.96 20.34
CA PHE A 78 -9.26 51.56 20.34
C PHE A 78 -9.83 51.14 18.98
N ARG A 79 -10.66 51.98 18.36
CA ARG A 79 -11.24 51.71 17.03
C ARG A 79 -10.16 51.58 15.98
N ARG A 80 -9.24 52.54 15.92
CA ARG A 80 -8.14 52.56 14.96
C ARG A 80 -7.23 51.35 15.13
N ARG A 81 -6.88 51.01 16.38
CA ARG A 81 -6.08 49.81 16.67
C ARG A 81 -6.79 48.53 16.23
N ARG A 82 -8.10 48.41 16.50
CA ARG A 82 -8.91 47.25 16.08
C ARG A 82 -9.01 47.14 14.56
N GLU A 83 -9.13 48.26 13.86
CA GLU A 83 -9.16 48.31 12.39
C GLU A 83 -7.84 47.82 11.80
N VAL A 84 -6.70 48.36 12.27
CA VAL A 84 -5.36 47.93 11.81
C VAL A 84 -5.14 46.44 12.09
N MET A 85 -5.50 45.96 13.28
CA MET A 85 -5.40 44.53 13.62
C MET A 85 -6.28 43.66 12.70
N GLY A 86 -7.51 44.10 12.42
CA GLY A 86 -8.43 43.38 11.53
C GLY A 86 -7.87 43.27 10.11
N LEU A 87 -7.32 44.37 9.59
CA LEU A 87 -6.65 44.40 8.28
C LEU A 87 -5.41 43.50 8.27
N MET A 88 -4.56 43.56 9.29
CA MET A 88 -3.35 42.74 9.42
C MET A 88 -3.70 41.24 9.41
N PHE A 89 -4.66 40.78 10.23
CA PHE A 89 -5.05 39.36 10.20
C PHE A 89 -5.69 38.97 8.88
N GLY A 90 -6.55 39.82 8.32
CA GLY A 90 -7.15 39.57 7.01
C GLY A 90 -6.12 39.46 5.90
N GLN A 91 -5.07 40.27 5.96
CA GLN A 91 -3.91 40.23 5.06
C GLN A 91 -3.15 38.92 5.20
N LEU A 92 -2.75 38.54 6.41
CA LEU A 92 -2.04 37.28 6.69
C LEU A 92 -2.78 36.06 6.12
N GLU A 93 -4.07 35.95 6.38
CA GLU A 93 -4.90 34.86 5.87
C GLU A 93 -5.05 34.88 4.33
N SER A 94 -4.89 36.04 3.71
CA SER A 94 -5.01 36.24 2.26
C SER A 94 -3.69 36.14 1.50
N LEU A 95 -2.58 35.89 2.19
CA LEU A 95 -1.29 35.70 1.54
C LEU A 95 -1.32 34.45 0.65
N ASP A 96 -0.66 34.56 -0.51
CA ASP A 96 -0.45 33.42 -1.41
C ASP A 96 0.41 32.33 -0.74
N ALA A 97 1.36 32.75 0.10
CA ALA A 97 2.19 31.87 0.90
C ALA A 97 1.38 31.20 2.04
N VAL A 98 1.69 29.94 2.33
CA VAL A 98 1.11 29.22 3.48
C VAL A 98 1.82 29.63 4.76
N SER A 99 1.06 29.84 5.83
CA SER A 99 1.56 30.33 7.11
C SER A 99 1.50 29.26 8.20
N ILE A 100 2.58 29.09 8.94
CA ILE A 100 2.73 28.15 10.04
C ILE A 100 3.01 28.93 11.32
N ALA A 101 2.16 28.83 12.32
CA ALA A 101 2.48 29.31 13.67
C ALA A 101 3.26 28.24 14.42
N ALA A 102 4.53 28.53 14.73
CA ALA A 102 5.37 27.75 15.63
C ALA A 102 5.25 28.35 17.04
N VAL A 103 4.32 27.82 17.83
CA VAL A 103 3.88 28.38 19.10
C VAL A 103 4.71 27.82 20.26
N ASN A 104 5.60 28.65 20.83
CA ASN A 104 6.34 28.39 22.06
C ASN A 104 5.65 29.04 23.26
N GLY A 105 5.51 28.35 24.40
CA GLY A 105 4.93 28.94 25.61
C GLY A 105 3.57 29.64 25.39
N TYR A 106 3.42 30.87 25.86
CA TYR A 106 2.12 31.57 25.85
C TYR A 106 1.72 32.12 24.46
N ALA A 107 0.53 31.73 24.00
CA ALA A 107 -0.23 32.36 22.92
C ALA A 107 -1.58 32.84 23.46
N LEU A 108 -1.58 34.05 24.04
CA LEU A 108 -2.76 34.60 24.73
C LEU A 108 -3.33 35.78 23.98
N GLY A 109 -4.65 35.90 23.93
CA GLY A 109 -5.34 37.05 23.36
C GLY A 109 -4.89 37.36 21.93
N PHE A 110 -4.19 38.48 21.73
CA PHE A 110 -3.51 38.80 20.47
C PHE A 110 -2.66 37.64 19.92
N GLY A 111 -1.85 37.02 20.78
CA GLY A 111 -0.98 35.90 20.39
C GLY A 111 -1.77 34.66 19.98
N CYS A 112 -2.89 34.41 20.67
CA CYS A 112 -3.82 33.35 20.28
C CYS A 112 -4.39 33.65 18.88
N GLU A 113 -4.94 34.85 18.67
CA GLU A 113 -5.49 35.26 17.37
C GLU A 113 -4.47 35.21 16.23
N LEU A 114 -3.22 35.60 16.49
CA LEU A 114 -2.15 35.50 15.50
C LEU A 114 -1.83 34.05 15.13
N ALA A 115 -1.77 33.17 16.12
CA ALA A 115 -1.59 31.74 15.86
C ALA A 115 -2.78 31.16 15.07
N LEU A 116 -4.02 31.55 15.41
CA LEU A 116 -5.23 31.07 14.73
C LEU A 116 -5.43 31.68 13.33
N ALA A 117 -4.83 32.84 13.06
CA ALA A 117 -4.83 33.46 11.72
C ALA A 117 -3.81 32.78 10.78
N CYS A 118 -2.86 32.02 11.32
CA CYS A 118 -1.99 31.17 10.50
C CYS A 118 -2.74 29.93 10.02
N ASP A 119 -2.37 29.43 8.85
CA ASP A 119 -3.03 28.28 8.20
C ASP A 119 -2.84 26.99 9.03
N VAL A 120 -1.64 26.81 9.59
CA VAL A 120 -1.25 25.63 10.39
C VAL A 120 -0.60 26.06 11.71
N ARG A 121 -0.77 25.26 12.76
CA ARG A 121 -0.20 25.51 14.10
C ARG A 121 0.59 24.30 14.58
N VAL A 122 1.89 24.47 14.80
CA VAL A 122 2.75 23.53 15.52
C VAL A 122 3.00 24.12 16.89
N ALA A 123 2.67 23.39 17.95
CA ALA A 123 2.79 23.86 19.32
C ALA A 123 3.93 23.12 20.04
N ALA A 124 4.70 23.83 20.85
CA ALA A 124 5.60 23.21 21.80
C ALA A 124 4.78 22.57 22.94
N ALA A 125 5.32 21.54 23.58
CA ALA A 125 4.64 20.84 24.68
C ALA A 125 4.36 21.75 25.89
N ASP A 126 5.08 22.87 26.01
CA ASP A 126 4.86 23.90 27.02
C ASP A 126 3.90 25.02 26.56
N ALA A 127 3.31 24.90 25.37
CA ALA A 127 2.43 25.92 24.82
C ALA A 127 1.10 26.01 25.58
N VAL A 128 0.62 27.25 25.72
CA VAL A 128 -0.66 27.54 26.38
C VAL A 128 -1.43 28.57 25.55
N PHE A 129 -2.64 28.20 25.15
CA PHE A 129 -3.56 29.04 24.39
C PHE A 129 -4.66 29.59 25.28
N GLY A 130 -5.14 30.80 24.99
CA GLY A 130 -6.31 31.30 25.68
C GLY A 130 -6.66 32.76 25.41
N TYR A 131 -7.81 33.15 25.94
CA TYR A 131 -8.39 34.47 25.80
C TYR A 131 -8.67 35.06 27.18
N PRO A 132 -7.68 35.70 27.82
CA PRO A 132 -7.86 36.26 29.16
C PRO A 132 -8.68 37.56 29.16
N GLU A 133 -8.92 38.19 28.02
CA GLU A 133 -9.54 39.53 27.92
C GLU A 133 -10.91 39.67 28.60
N PRO A 134 -11.82 38.67 28.60
CA PRO A 134 -13.08 38.78 29.32
C PRO A 134 -12.90 39.04 30.82
N ARG A 135 -11.78 38.59 31.41
CA ARG A 135 -11.47 38.82 32.83
C ARG A 135 -11.17 40.29 33.13
N VAL A 136 -10.80 41.07 32.12
CA VAL A 136 -10.51 42.51 32.22
C VAL A 136 -11.56 43.35 31.49
N GLY A 137 -12.74 42.77 31.19
CA GLY A 137 -13.86 43.48 30.60
C GLY A 137 -13.74 43.76 29.09
N VAL A 138 -12.88 43.02 28.38
CA VAL A 138 -12.66 43.19 26.94
C VAL A 138 -13.12 41.94 26.18
N VAL A 139 -13.82 42.13 25.06
CA VAL A 139 -14.28 41.03 24.20
C VAL A 139 -13.17 40.59 23.25
N SER A 140 -12.78 39.33 23.33
CA SER A 140 -11.85 38.70 22.38
C SER A 140 -12.53 38.41 21.04
N PRO A 141 -11.81 38.42 19.91
CA PRO A 141 -12.34 37.90 18.66
C PRO A 141 -12.67 36.40 18.83
N THR A 142 -13.85 35.98 18.38
CA THR A 142 -14.37 34.63 18.67
C THR A 142 -14.35 33.70 17.46
N GLN A 143 -14.25 34.29 16.27
CA GLN A 143 -14.68 33.66 15.03
C GLN A 143 -13.69 32.61 14.50
N ARG A 144 -12.39 32.77 14.75
CA ARG A 144 -11.37 31.78 14.37
C ARG A 144 -11.44 30.54 15.25
N LEU A 145 -11.52 30.75 16.57
CA LEU A 145 -11.66 29.65 17.52
C LEU A 145 -12.89 28.79 17.20
N VAL A 146 -14.06 29.40 16.99
CA VAL A 146 -15.31 28.68 16.66
C VAL A 146 -15.16 27.82 15.39
N ARG A 147 -14.48 28.33 14.36
CA ARG A 147 -14.26 27.60 13.11
C ARG A 147 -13.26 26.45 13.25
N LEU A 148 -12.31 26.55 14.17
CA LEU A 148 -11.27 25.53 14.38
C LEU A 148 -11.73 24.41 15.31
N VAL A 149 -12.30 24.73 16.46
CA VAL A 149 -12.63 23.73 17.50
C VAL A 149 -14.11 23.39 17.60
N GLY A 150 -14.95 24.09 16.81
CA GLY A 150 -16.40 23.98 16.84
C GLY A 150 -17.04 24.82 17.95
N LEU A 151 -18.34 25.12 17.77
CA LEU A 151 -19.09 26.03 18.63
C LEU A 151 -19.12 25.61 20.10
N GLY A 152 -19.28 24.32 20.39
CA GLY A 152 -19.39 23.81 21.75
C GLY A 152 -18.12 24.05 22.57
N ARG A 153 -16.96 23.67 22.03
CA ARG A 153 -15.66 23.85 22.69
C ARG A 153 -15.26 25.32 22.79
N ALA A 154 -15.54 26.10 21.74
CA ALA A 154 -15.28 27.53 21.75
C ALA A 154 -16.07 28.25 22.85
N ARG A 155 -17.34 27.88 23.09
CA ARG A 155 -18.14 28.43 24.21
C ARG A 155 -17.51 28.13 25.56
N ASP A 156 -17.11 26.89 25.79
CA ASP A 156 -16.43 26.50 27.04
C ASP A 156 -15.18 27.36 27.28
N ILE A 157 -14.28 27.45 26.29
CA ILE A 157 -13.05 28.24 26.39
C ILE A 157 -13.33 29.73 26.61
N LEU A 158 -14.22 30.33 25.80
CA LEU A 158 -14.47 31.77 25.82
C LEU A 158 -15.27 32.22 27.04
N TYR A 159 -16.27 31.43 27.47
CA TYR A 159 -17.16 31.83 28.57
C TYR A 159 -16.51 31.63 29.94
N THR A 160 -15.61 30.66 30.05
CA THR A 160 -14.83 30.45 31.28
C THR A 160 -13.51 31.21 31.29
N ALA A 161 -13.10 31.76 30.13
CA ALA A 161 -11.77 32.33 29.92
C ALA A 161 -10.65 31.40 30.46
N ARG A 162 -10.83 30.08 30.32
CA ARG A 162 -9.84 29.09 30.74
C ARG A 162 -8.70 29.02 29.72
N MET A 163 -7.55 28.59 30.20
CA MET A 163 -6.41 28.29 29.34
C MET A 163 -6.53 26.86 28.80
N VAL A 164 -5.92 26.64 27.64
CA VAL A 164 -5.85 25.36 26.94
C VAL A 164 -4.38 25.00 26.81
N ASP A 165 -3.94 23.92 27.44
CA ASP A 165 -2.58 23.42 27.31
C ASP A 165 -2.35 22.77 25.93
N ALA A 166 -1.08 22.52 25.59
CA ALA A 166 -0.69 21.97 24.30
C ALA A 166 -1.38 20.64 23.97
N ALA A 167 -1.47 19.72 24.94
CA ALA A 167 -2.05 18.39 24.75
C ALA A 167 -3.56 18.48 24.47
N GLU A 168 -4.28 19.32 25.21
CA GLU A 168 -5.67 19.61 24.90
C GLU A 168 -5.80 20.30 23.54
N ALA A 169 -4.94 21.27 23.24
CA ALA A 169 -4.98 22.02 21.98
C ALA A 169 -4.88 21.08 20.77
N GLU A 170 -3.99 20.07 20.80
CA GLU A 170 -3.92 19.03 19.76
C GLU A 170 -5.20 18.20 19.68
N ARG A 171 -5.66 17.69 20.83
CA ARG A 171 -6.84 16.83 20.92
C ARG A 171 -8.12 17.50 20.38
N ILE A 172 -8.27 18.81 20.56
CA ILE A 172 -9.45 19.55 20.11
C ILE A 172 -9.32 20.18 18.72
N GLY A 173 -8.16 20.03 18.07
CA GLY A 173 -7.87 20.61 16.74
C GLY A 173 -7.48 22.09 16.78
N LEU A 174 -7.16 22.65 17.95
CA LEU A 174 -6.63 24.00 18.09
C LEU A 174 -5.17 24.08 17.63
N ALA A 175 -4.37 23.05 17.91
CA ALA A 175 -3.04 22.85 17.34
C ALA A 175 -3.07 21.65 16.39
N ASN A 176 -2.30 21.69 15.30
CA ASN A 176 -2.23 20.59 14.34
C ASN A 176 -1.24 19.50 14.77
N ARG A 177 -0.18 19.87 15.51
CA ARG A 177 0.83 18.97 16.07
C ARG A 177 1.40 19.56 17.36
N VAL A 178 1.72 18.70 18.33
CA VAL A 178 2.50 19.06 19.51
C VAL A 178 3.86 18.37 19.51
N VAL A 179 4.92 19.13 19.77
CA VAL A 179 6.30 18.64 19.79
C VAL A 179 7.06 19.11 21.03
N PRO A 180 8.13 18.41 21.44
CA PRO A 180 9.06 18.94 22.44
C PRO A 180 9.57 20.34 22.05
N PRO A 181 9.72 21.30 23.00
CA PRO A 181 10.08 22.68 22.70
C PRO A 181 11.33 22.84 21.83
N GLU A 182 12.34 22.00 22.02
CA GLU A 182 13.59 21.99 21.26
C GLU A 182 13.42 21.59 19.79
N ARG A 183 12.32 20.92 19.44
CA ARG A 183 12.00 20.49 18.07
C ARG A 183 11.01 21.42 17.36
N LEU A 184 10.46 22.44 18.02
CA LEU A 184 9.39 23.28 17.50
C LEU A 184 9.70 23.87 16.12
N LEU A 185 10.81 24.60 15.99
CA LEU A 185 11.19 25.21 14.72
C LEU A 185 11.67 24.19 13.69
N GLY A 186 12.27 23.09 14.13
CA GLY A 186 12.66 21.98 13.26
C GLY A 186 11.45 21.36 12.58
N GLU A 187 10.38 21.11 13.34
CA GLU A 187 9.12 20.55 12.83
C GLU A 187 8.41 21.54 11.89
N ALA A 188 8.35 22.83 12.25
CA ALA A 188 7.77 23.85 11.39
C ALA A 188 8.52 23.97 10.05
N ARG A 189 9.85 23.90 10.06
CA ARG A 189 10.69 23.89 8.85
C ARG A 189 10.53 22.61 8.04
N ALA A 190 10.43 21.44 8.68
CA ALA A 190 10.17 20.18 7.99
C ALA A 190 8.82 20.20 7.27
N MET A 191 7.79 20.75 7.92
CA MET A 191 6.47 20.95 7.30
C MET A 191 6.53 21.95 6.15
N ALA A 192 7.28 23.04 6.29
CA ALA A 192 7.52 23.98 5.21
C ALA A 192 8.18 23.29 4.00
N ALA A 193 9.19 22.44 4.23
CA ALA A 193 9.86 21.68 3.16
C ALA A 193 8.87 20.78 2.39
N GLN A 194 8.00 20.06 3.10
CA GLN A 194 6.93 19.25 2.48
C GLN A 194 5.99 20.09 1.60
N MET A 195 5.62 21.30 2.05
CA MET A 195 4.79 22.20 1.25
C MET A 195 5.51 22.69 -0.02
N LEU A 196 6.83 22.87 0.03
CA LEU A 196 7.61 23.34 -1.11
C LEU A 196 7.77 22.31 -2.23
N GLU A 197 7.65 21.01 -1.91
CA GLU A 197 7.63 19.92 -2.90
C GLU A 197 6.40 19.99 -3.82
N LEU A 198 5.31 20.62 -3.37
CA LEU A 198 4.11 20.79 -4.16
C LEU A 198 4.31 21.85 -5.25
N ALA A 199 3.60 21.71 -6.37
CA ALA A 199 3.59 22.73 -7.41
C ALA A 199 3.12 24.10 -6.85
N PRO A 200 3.86 25.20 -7.07
CA PRO A 200 3.56 26.50 -6.46
C PRO A 200 2.11 26.98 -6.65
N LEU A 201 1.61 26.95 -7.88
CA LEU A 201 0.23 27.37 -8.18
C LEU A 201 -0.81 26.45 -7.53
N ALA A 202 -0.55 25.14 -7.48
CA ALA A 202 -1.47 24.19 -6.86
C ALA A 202 -1.59 24.41 -5.35
N LEU A 203 -0.46 24.62 -4.66
CA LEU A 203 -0.46 24.93 -3.23
C LEU A 203 -1.24 26.22 -2.93
N LYS A 204 -0.96 27.29 -3.69
CA LYS A 204 -1.63 28.58 -3.57
C LYS A 204 -3.15 28.45 -3.73
N TYR A 205 -3.62 27.83 -4.82
CA TYR A 205 -5.06 27.73 -5.06
C TYR A 205 -5.75 26.77 -4.08
N THR A 206 -5.06 25.72 -3.64
CA THR A 206 -5.59 24.82 -2.59
C THR A 206 -5.85 25.59 -1.30
N LYS A 207 -4.90 26.44 -0.86
CA LYS A 207 -5.08 27.31 0.31
C LYS A 207 -6.34 28.17 0.17
N VAL A 208 -6.53 28.82 -0.98
CA VAL A 208 -7.70 29.68 -1.22
C VAL A 208 -9.00 28.86 -1.27
N ALA A 209 -9.01 27.70 -1.90
CA ALA A 209 -10.17 26.82 -1.98
C ALA A 209 -10.67 26.37 -0.60
N VAL A 210 -9.74 25.90 0.26
CA VAL A 210 -10.04 25.51 1.65
C VAL A 210 -10.69 26.68 2.41
N ARG A 211 -10.20 27.90 2.21
CA ARG A 211 -10.76 29.09 2.85
C ARG A 211 -12.13 29.47 2.30
N LEU A 212 -12.32 29.37 0.98
CA LEU A 212 -13.61 29.67 0.35
C LEU A 212 -14.70 28.70 0.77
N GLY A 213 -14.38 27.43 1.05
CA GLY A 213 -15.33 26.48 1.65
C GLY A 213 -15.93 26.96 2.98
N LEU A 214 -15.21 27.81 3.72
CA LEU A 214 -15.66 28.38 4.99
C LEU A 214 -16.39 29.73 4.85
N LEU A 215 -16.15 30.46 3.75
CA LEU A 215 -16.68 31.81 3.52
C LEU A 215 -17.82 31.85 2.49
N SER A 216 -17.91 30.83 1.65
CA SER A 216 -18.93 30.67 0.60
C SER A 216 -19.74 29.39 0.85
N GLY A 217 -20.96 29.33 0.31
CA GLY A 217 -21.68 28.06 0.25
C GLY A 217 -20.93 27.03 -0.59
N ILE A 218 -21.17 25.74 -0.36
CA ILE A 218 -20.46 24.62 -1.00
C ILE A 218 -20.35 24.77 -2.54
N THR A 219 -21.39 25.27 -3.20
CA THR A 219 -21.42 25.51 -4.65
C THR A 219 -20.42 26.56 -5.11
N GLY A 220 -20.23 27.64 -4.33
CA GLY A 220 -19.25 28.68 -4.64
C GLY A 220 -17.82 28.19 -4.52
N ALA A 221 -17.55 27.39 -3.47
CA ALA A 221 -16.25 26.76 -3.27
C ALA A 221 -15.92 25.75 -4.38
N GLN A 222 -16.86 24.87 -4.75
CA GLN A 222 -16.69 23.91 -5.85
C GLN A 222 -16.45 24.57 -7.20
N ARG A 223 -17.13 25.70 -7.47
CA ARG A 223 -16.88 26.47 -8.69
C ARG A 223 -15.46 27.01 -8.73
N TYR A 224 -15.00 27.58 -7.62
CA TYR A 224 -13.61 28.04 -7.52
C TYR A 224 -12.62 26.89 -7.69
N GLU A 225 -12.86 25.73 -7.07
CA GLU A 225 -12.02 24.53 -7.22
C GLU A 225 -11.94 24.08 -8.68
N SER A 226 -13.06 24.11 -9.40
CA SER A 226 -13.10 23.78 -10.83
C SER A 226 -12.27 24.76 -11.67
N ASP A 227 -12.46 26.06 -11.48
CA ASP A 227 -11.72 27.10 -12.20
C ASP A 227 -10.21 27.03 -11.87
N ALA A 228 -9.86 26.85 -10.60
CA ALA A 228 -8.49 26.68 -10.14
C ALA A 228 -7.83 25.44 -10.73
N SER A 229 -8.56 24.32 -10.83
CA SER A 229 -8.07 23.08 -11.45
C SER A 229 -7.73 23.29 -12.93
N VAL A 230 -8.56 24.01 -13.68
CA VAL A 230 -8.29 24.37 -15.09
C VAL A 230 -7.05 25.25 -15.21
N LEU A 231 -6.89 26.25 -14.33
CA LEU A 231 -5.72 27.13 -14.33
C LEU A 231 -4.43 26.37 -14.00
N CYS A 232 -4.46 25.47 -13.00
CA CYS A 232 -3.36 24.55 -12.72
C CYS A 232 -3.09 23.60 -13.89
N ALA A 233 -4.14 23.19 -14.62
CA ALA A 233 -4.00 22.27 -15.75
C ALA A 233 -3.24 22.88 -16.93
N ALA A 234 -3.38 24.18 -17.12
CA ALA A 234 -2.75 24.91 -18.21
C ALA A 234 -1.37 25.50 -17.85
N SER A 235 -0.89 25.33 -16.61
CA SER A 235 0.33 26.00 -16.15
C SER A 235 1.63 25.28 -16.50
N GLU A 236 2.71 26.05 -16.61
CA GLU A 236 4.08 25.52 -16.74
C GLU A 236 4.47 24.68 -15.51
N ASP A 237 4.04 25.07 -14.30
CA ASP A 237 4.20 24.29 -13.07
C ASP A 237 3.69 22.85 -13.23
N ARG A 238 2.58 22.63 -13.94
CA ARG A 238 2.08 21.27 -14.20
C ARG A 238 2.96 20.53 -15.20
N GLN A 239 3.48 21.18 -16.22
CA GLN A 239 4.38 20.53 -17.18
C GLN A 239 5.72 20.16 -16.53
N GLU A 240 6.24 21.02 -15.66
CA GLU A 240 7.40 20.73 -14.82
C GLU A 240 7.09 19.62 -13.80
N ALA A 241 5.96 19.70 -13.10
CA ALA A 241 5.52 18.68 -12.15
C ALA A 241 5.13 17.37 -12.81
N LEU A 242 4.79 17.31 -14.11
CA LEU A 242 4.59 16.06 -14.85
C LEU A 242 5.92 15.45 -15.31
N ARG A 243 6.90 16.29 -15.68
CA ARG A 243 8.27 15.83 -15.97
C ARG A 243 8.95 15.29 -14.71
N ALA A 244 8.84 16.01 -13.59
CA ALA A 244 9.23 15.53 -12.26
C ALA A 244 8.29 14.41 -11.76
N GLY A 245 7.02 14.47 -12.12
CA GLY A 245 5.95 13.55 -11.69
C GLY A 245 5.90 12.24 -12.44
N HIS A 246 6.56 12.09 -13.59
CA HIS A 246 6.81 10.78 -14.18
C HIS A 246 7.85 10.00 -13.33
N MET A 247 8.75 10.70 -12.64
CA MET A 247 9.54 10.11 -11.55
C MET A 247 8.73 9.98 -10.25
N ALA A 248 7.85 10.94 -9.93
CA ALA A 248 7.10 10.92 -8.66
C ALA A 248 5.84 10.02 -8.65
N LYS A 249 5.18 9.71 -9.78
CA LYS A 249 4.11 8.68 -9.87
C LYS A 249 4.68 7.27 -9.62
N LYS A 250 5.93 7.05 -10.05
CA LYS A 250 6.76 5.91 -9.68
C LYS A 250 7.01 5.84 -8.17
N MET A 251 6.93 6.98 -7.48
CA MET A 251 7.02 7.11 -6.02
C MET A 251 5.67 7.26 -5.30
N ALA A 252 4.57 7.69 -5.92
CA ALA A 252 3.28 7.94 -5.26
C ALA A 252 2.47 6.65 -5.08
N TYR A 253 2.68 5.64 -5.93
CA TYR A 253 2.34 4.25 -5.62
C TYR A 253 3.40 3.55 -4.73
N GLY A 254 4.48 4.28 -4.36
CA GLY A 254 5.58 3.83 -3.52
C GLY A 254 5.82 4.64 -2.23
N ALA A 255 4.94 5.59 -1.87
CA ALA A 255 5.06 6.47 -0.71
C ALA A 255 3.79 6.29 0.15
N ALA A 256 3.57 5.11 0.71
CA ALA A 256 4.17 4.56 1.93
C ALA A 256 3.47 5.03 3.22
N GLY A 257 2.23 4.59 3.41
CA GLY A 257 1.99 3.85 4.66
C GLY A 257 2.85 2.58 4.59
N ARG A 258 3.55 2.21 5.67
CA ARG A 258 4.36 0.98 5.70
C ARG A 258 3.53 -0.20 5.16
N ARG A 259 4.00 -0.86 4.10
CA ARG A 259 3.46 -2.14 3.64
C ARG A 259 3.78 -3.21 4.68
N PRO A 260 3.04 -4.33 4.71
CA PRO A 260 3.12 -5.27 5.83
C PRO A 260 4.50 -5.87 6.07
N LEU A 261 5.32 -5.99 5.02
CA LEU A 261 6.67 -6.56 5.07
C LEU A 261 7.77 -5.52 4.80
N ASP A 262 7.45 -4.23 4.82
CA ASP A 262 8.50 -3.20 4.73
C ASP A 262 9.50 -3.37 5.89
N GLY A 263 10.78 -3.48 5.56
CA GLY A 263 11.86 -3.73 6.52
C GLY A 263 12.27 -5.20 6.63
N VAL A 264 11.54 -6.13 6.01
CA VAL A 264 11.95 -7.54 5.88
C VAL A 264 12.84 -7.68 4.65
N ARG A 265 13.98 -8.38 4.78
CA ARG A 265 14.85 -8.74 3.66
C ARG A 265 14.84 -10.24 3.40
N VAL A 266 14.69 -10.63 2.14
CA VAL A 266 14.60 -12.02 1.68
C VAL A 266 15.75 -12.31 0.70
N ILE A 267 16.50 -13.38 0.95
CA ILE A 267 17.43 -13.96 0.00
C ILE A 267 16.71 -15.09 -0.75
N ASP A 268 16.45 -14.89 -2.04
CA ASP A 268 15.82 -15.88 -2.92
C ASP A 268 16.89 -16.66 -3.69
N LEU A 269 17.27 -17.82 -3.15
CA LEU A 269 18.19 -18.78 -3.76
C LEU A 269 17.48 -19.74 -4.72
N GLY A 270 16.15 -19.72 -4.75
CA GLY A 270 15.35 -20.68 -5.51
C GLY A 270 15.53 -20.53 -7.02
N THR A 271 15.04 -21.50 -7.78
CA THR A 271 15.04 -21.46 -9.25
C THR A 271 13.67 -21.82 -9.80
N ILE A 272 13.37 -21.40 -11.02
CA ILE A 272 12.15 -21.73 -11.75
C ILE A 272 10.90 -21.12 -11.11
N LEU A 273 10.21 -21.79 -10.16
CA LEU A 273 8.87 -21.33 -9.75
C LEU A 273 8.57 -21.45 -8.25
N ALA A 274 8.49 -22.64 -7.66
CA ALA A 274 7.95 -22.82 -6.29
C ALA A 274 8.63 -21.94 -5.21
N GLY A 275 9.97 -21.90 -5.18
CA GLY A 275 10.70 -20.99 -4.29
C GLY A 275 10.56 -19.53 -4.74
N PRO A 276 10.99 -19.20 -5.98
CA PRO A 276 11.02 -17.82 -6.45
C PRO A 276 9.68 -17.10 -6.40
N PHE A 277 8.57 -17.74 -6.76
CA PHE A 277 7.23 -17.13 -6.68
C PHE A 277 6.85 -16.82 -5.24
N GLY A 278 7.19 -17.68 -4.28
CA GLY A 278 6.98 -17.42 -2.86
C GLY A 278 7.70 -16.15 -2.39
N ALA A 279 8.94 -15.94 -2.86
CA ALA A 279 9.67 -14.71 -2.61
C ALA A 279 9.03 -13.48 -3.29
N THR A 280 8.50 -13.65 -4.51
CA THR A 280 7.76 -12.58 -5.23
C THR A 280 6.54 -12.13 -4.43
N LEU A 281 5.75 -13.08 -3.91
CA LEU A 281 4.59 -12.76 -3.05
C LEU A 281 5.02 -11.91 -1.84
N LEU A 282 6.13 -12.25 -1.17
CA LEU A 282 6.64 -11.43 -0.06
C LEU A 282 7.07 -10.03 -0.54
N GLY A 283 7.68 -9.93 -1.71
CA GLY A 283 8.13 -8.66 -2.30
C GLY A 283 6.98 -7.74 -2.70
N GLU A 284 5.87 -8.29 -3.18
CA GLU A 284 4.64 -7.56 -3.48
C GLU A 284 4.05 -6.86 -2.25
N PHE A 285 4.28 -7.40 -1.05
CA PHE A 285 3.88 -6.80 0.23
C PHE A 285 5.00 -6.05 0.96
N GLY A 286 6.09 -5.73 0.26
CA GLY A 286 7.10 -4.76 0.71
C GLY A 286 8.44 -5.34 1.16
N ALA A 287 8.61 -6.66 1.16
CA ALA A 287 9.91 -7.25 1.47
C ALA A 287 10.95 -6.91 0.39
N GLU A 288 12.20 -6.68 0.79
CA GLU A 288 13.32 -6.52 -0.14
C GLU A 288 13.79 -7.90 -0.61
N ILE A 289 13.54 -8.22 -1.88
CA ILE A 289 13.91 -9.52 -2.46
C ILE A 289 15.25 -9.41 -3.20
N ILE A 290 16.26 -10.14 -2.71
CA ILE A 290 17.55 -10.32 -3.38
C ILE A 290 17.54 -11.70 -4.03
N LYS A 291 17.33 -11.73 -5.34
CA LYS A 291 17.39 -12.94 -6.15
C LYS A 291 18.85 -13.27 -6.44
N VAL A 292 19.33 -14.40 -5.91
CA VAL A 292 20.67 -14.91 -6.22
C VAL A 292 20.61 -15.81 -7.44
N GLU A 293 21.43 -15.54 -8.44
CA GLU A 293 21.42 -16.25 -9.72
C GLU A 293 22.82 -16.67 -10.16
N MET A 294 22.90 -17.68 -11.03
CA MET A 294 24.17 -18.14 -11.59
C MET A 294 24.77 -17.07 -12.51
N PRO A 295 26.05 -16.66 -12.34
CA PRO A 295 26.71 -15.76 -13.27
C PRO A 295 26.64 -16.28 -14.72
N GLY A 296 26.30 -15.39 -15.65
CA GLY A 296 26.19 -15.68 -17.09
C GLY A 296 24.98 -16.50 -17.55
N ALA A 297 24.42 -17.36 -16.69
CA ALA A 297 23.28 -18.22 -17.04
C ALA A 297 21.93 -17.73 -16.46
N GLY A 298 21.94 -17.20 -15.24
CA GLY A 298 20.73 -16.77 -14.55
C GLY A 298 19.84 -17.92 -14.07
N ASP A 299 18.60 -17.56 -13.75
CA ASP A 299 17.51 -18.53 -13.54
C ASP A 299 17.04 -19.13 -14.88
N PRO A 300 16.86 -20.47 -15.01
CA PRO A 300 16.29 -21.09 -16.20
C PRO A 300 14.93 -20.54 -16.64
N LEU A 301 14.14 -19.95 -15.73
CA LEU A 301 12.87 -19.29 -16.06
C LEU A 301 13.05 -18.14 -17.07
N ARG A 302 14.23 -17.49 -17.12
CA ARG A 302 14.56 -16.44 -18.11
C ARG A 302 14.40 -16.90 -19.56
N GLY A 303 14.55 -18.20 -19.82
CA GLY A 303 14.37 -18.80 -21.14
C GLY A 303 13.03 -19.52 -21.35
N SER A 304 12.08 -19.37 -20.42
CA SER A 304 10.85 -20.18 -20.39
C SER A 304 9.61 -19.41 -20.88
N GLY A 305 8.65 -20.09 -21.52
CA GLY A 305 7.39 -19.49 -21.98
C GLY A 305 7.52 -18.66 -23.26
N PRO A 306 6.45 -17.95 -23.71
CA PRO A 306 6.54 -17.10 -24.89
C PRO A 306 7.63 -16.05 -24.69
N ILE A 307 8.55 -15.97 -25.65
CA ILE A 307 9.67 -15.03 -25.64
C ILE A 307 9.33 -13.91 -26.61
N TYR A 308 9.40 -12.68 -26.13
CA TYR A 308 9.23 -11.46 -26.92
C TYR A 308 10.51 -10.63 -26.80
N GLU A 309 11.15 -10.33 -27.93
CA GLU A 309 12.43 -9.57 -27.98
C GLU A 309 13.51 -10.11 -27.02
N GLY A 310 13.59 -11.44 -26.89
CA GLY A 310 14.56 -12.10 -26.00
C GLY A 310 14.17 -12.13 -24.52
N LEU A 311 13.01 -11.59 -24.15
CA LEU A 311 12.49 -11.60 -22.79
C LEU A 311 11.37 -12.62 -22.64
N SER A 312 11.50 -13.46 -21.61
CA SER A 312 10.46 -14.40 -21.20
C SER A 312 9.33 -13.66 -20.46
N PHE A 313 8.08 -13.84 -20.90
CA PHE A 313 6.93 -13.33 -20.13
C PHE A 313 6.75 -14.02 -18.78
N GLN A 314 7.22 -15.26 -18.62
CA GLN A 314 7.27 -15.89 -17.30
C GLN A 314 8.26 -15.15 -16.40
N TRP A 315 9.47 -14.87 -16.87
CA TRP A 315 10.42 -14.09 -16.09
C TRP A 315 9.91 -12.68 -15.76
N LEU A 316 9.37 -11.97 -16.74
CA LEU A 316 8.82 -10.63 -16.55
C LEU A 316 7.74 -10.60 -15.46
N THR A 317 6.87 -11.61 -15.44
CA THR A 317 5.79 -11.72 -14.47
C THR A 317 6.31 -12.15 -13.09
N GLU A 318 7.07 -13.24 -13.04
CA GLU A 318 7.42 -13.88 -11.76
C GLU A 318 8.63 -13.25 -11.06
N ALA A 319 9.45 -12.45 -11.75
CA ALA A 319 10.61 -11.78 -11.17
C ALA A 319 10.40 -10.29 -10.87
N ARG A 320 9.16 -9.80 -10.95
CA ARG A 320 8.79 -8.45 -10.51
C ARG A 320 9.18 -8.19 -9.06
N ASN A 321 9.47 -6.94 -8.71
CA ASN A 321 9.95 -6.50 -7.39
C ASN A 321 11.28 -7.10 -6.90
N LYS A 322 12.04 -7.82 -7.73
CA LYS A 322 13.31 -8.44 -7.32
C LYS A 322 14.53 -7.59 -7.68
N LYS A 323 15.58 -7.72 -6.87
CA LYS A 323 16.95 -7.31 -7.19
C LYS A 323 17.76 -8.53 -7.61
N SER A 324 18.13 -8.62 -8.88
CA SER A 324 19.01 -9.70 -9.38
C SER A 324 20.47 -9.47 -8.99
N VAL A 325 21.06 -10.46 -8.32
CA VAL A 325 22.46 -10.52 -7.91
C VAL A 325 23.04 -11.86 -8.37
N THR A 326 24.16 -11.82 -9.08
CA THR A 326 24.84 -13.01 -9.58
C THR A 326 25.90 -13.49 -8.58
N ILE A 327 25.78 -14.74 -8.14
CA ILE A 327 26.73 -15.41 -7.22
C ILE A 327 26.77 -16.91 -7.55
N ASP A 328 27.93 -17.47 -7.83
CA ASP A 328 28.10 -18.92 -8.03
C ASP A 328 28.21 -19.66 -6.68
N LEU A 329 27.10 -20.27 -6.25
CA LEU A 329 27.02 -21.04 -5.00
C LEU A 329 27.85 -22.33 -4.99
N ARG A 330 28.36 -22.77 -6.15
CA ARG A 330 29.25 -23.94 -6.24
C ARG A 330 30.67 -23.59 -5.82
N ARG A 331 31.01 -22.30 -5.71
CA ARG A 331 32.33 -21.81 -5.31
C ARG A 331 32.31 -21.46 -3.82
N PRO A 332 33.34 -21.86 -3.03
CA PRO A 332 33.42 -21.52 -1.61
C PRO A 332 33.28 -20.02 -1.31
N LYS A 333 33.84 -19.16 -2.19
CA LYS A 333 33.71 -17.70 -2.06
C LYS A 333 32.28 -17.20 -2.29
N GLY A 334 31.53 -17.81 -3.20
CA GLY A 334 30.11 -17.50 -3.41
C GLY A 334 29.25 -17.90 -2.21
N GLN A 335 29.53 -19.07 -1.62
CA GLN A 335 28.88 -19.51 -0.38
C GLN A 335 29.16 -18.55 0.79
N GLU A 336 30.39 -18.05 0.89
CA GLU A 336 30.77 -17.03 1.89
C GLU A 336 30.01 -15.72 1.70
N ILE A 337 29.89 -15.23 0.47
CA ILE A 337 29.09 -14.04 0.18
C ILE A 337 27.63 -14.25 0.62
N VAL A 338 27.04 -15.42 0.33
CA VAL A 338 25.67 -15.71 0.76
C VAL A 338 25.54 -15.76 2.28
N ARG A 339 26.46 -16.39 3.02
CA ARG A 339 26.42 -16.37 4.50
C ARG A 339 26.46 -14.93 5.04
N GLN A 340 27.29 -14.07 4.47
CA GLN A 340 27.34 -12.65 4.85
C GLN A 340 26.03 -11.90 4.54
N LEU A 341 25.36 -12.22 3.43
CA LEU A 341 24.04 -11.67 3.11
C LEU A 341 22.96 -12.19 4.08
N VAL A 342 22.99 -13.48 4.43
CA VAL A 342 22.06 -14.11 5.38
C VAL A 342 22.18 -13.49 6.78
N ALA A 343 23.40 -13.14 7.21
CA ALA A 343 23.62 -12.41 8.47
C ALA A 343 22.90 -11.06 8.55
N LYS A 344 22.50 -10.49 7.40
CA LYS A 344 21.83 -9.19 7.27
C LYS A 344 20.41 -9.30 6.71
N SER A 345 19.84 -10.49 6.72
CA SER A 345 18.53 -10.78 6.14
C SER A 345 17.61 -11.49 7.13
N ASP A 346 16.32 -11.52 6.83
CA ASP A 346 15.29 -12.11 7.69
C ASP A 346 14.85 -13.48 7.23
N VAL A 347 14.80 -13.67 5.90
CA VAL A 347 14.29 -14.89 5.27
C VAL A 347 15.26 -15.38 4.21
N VAL A 348 15.46 -16.70 4.13
CA VAL A 348 16.03 -17.37 2.96
C VAL A 348 14.94 -18.24 2.35
N VAL A 349 14.78 -18.16 1.03
CA VAL A 349 13.91 -19.04 0.26
C VAL A 349 14.76 -19.88 -0.67
N GLU A 350 14.54 -21.19 -0.64
CA GLU A 350 15.24 -22.16 -1.47
C GLU A 350 14.29 -23.26 -1.98
N ASN A 351 14.64 -23.85 -3.11
CA ASN A 351 13.92 -25.01 -3.64
C ASN A 351 14.84 -26.04 -4.34
N PHE A 352 16.03 -26.22 -3.79
CA PHE A 352 16.95 -27.24 -4.25
C PHE A 352 16.51 -28.63 -3.77
N ARG A 353 17.06 -29.67 -4.39
CA ARG A 353 16.89 -31.03 -3.89
C ARG A 353 17.46 -31.11 -2.46
N PRO A 354 16.75 -31.73 -1.49
CA PRO A 354 17.25 -31.90 -0.13
C PRO A 354 18.69 -32.42 -0.10
N GLY A 355 19.53 -31.82 0.75
CA GLY A 355 20.97 -32.11 0.84
C GLY A 355 21.87 -31.23 -0.03
N THR A 356 21.33 -30.48 -1.00
CA THR A 356 22.15 -29.64 -1.89
C THR A 356 22.78 -28.46 -1.14
N LEU A 357 21.97 -27.72 -0.37
CA LEU A 357 22.48 -26.58 0.42
C LEU A 357 23.40 -27.04 1.55
N GLU A 358 23.08 -28.17 2.19
CA GLU A 358 23.94 -28.80 3.18
C GLU A 358 25.32 -29.12 2.59
N GLY A 359 25.38 -29.64 1.35
CA GLY A 359 26.62 -29.88 0.62
C GLY A 359 27.43 -28.62 0.32
N TRP A 360 26.83 -27.43 0.39
CA TRP A 360 27.48 -26.13 0.22
C TRP A 360 27.73 -25.38 1.54
N GLY A 361 27.43 -26.00 2.70
CA GLY A 361 27.52 -25.33 4.00
C GLY A 361 26.57 -24.12 4.10
N LEU A 362 25.42 -24.24 3.46
CA LEU A 362 24.31 -23.27 3.44
C LEU A 362 23.00 -23.93 3.90
N GLY A 363 23.09 -25.09 4.56
CA GLY A 363 21.94 -25.77 5.15
C GLY A 363 21.41 -25.04 6.37
N TRP A 364 20.28 -25.49 6.90
CA TRP A 364 19.63 -24.86 8.06
C TRP A 364 20.57 -24.78 9.28
N GLU A 365 21.26 -25.86 9.61
CA GLU A 365 22.15 -25.90 10.79
C GLU A 365 23.34 -24.94 10.66
N ASP A 366 23.85 -24.71 9.45
CA ASP A 366 24.93 -23.74 9.19
C ASP A 366 24.41 -22.30 9.24
N LEU A 367 23.30 -22.02 8.55
CA LEU A 367 22.77 -20.66 8.45
C LEU A 367 22.15 -20.16 9.76
N ARG A 368 21.57 -21.04 10.59
CA ARG A 368 21.08 -20.67 11.92
C ARG A 368 22.21 -20.23 12.85
N GLN A 369 23.41 -20.80 12.72
CA GLN A 369 24.58 -20.36 13.50
C GLN A 369 25.02 -18.94 13.11
N VAL A 370 24.90 -18.60 11.82
CA VAL A 370 25.19 -17.26 11.30
C VAL A 370 24.12 -16.26 11.74
N ASN A 371 22.84 -16.66 11.69
CA ASN A 371 21.72 -15.81 12.05
C ASN A 371 20.63 -16.64 12.78
N PRO A 372 20.63 -16.63 14.13
CA PRO A 372 19.63 -17.36 14.93
C PRO A 372 18.18 -16.85 14.75
N ARG A 373 18.02 -15.66 14.15
CA ARG A 373 16.72 -15.03 13.87
C ARG A 373 16.18 -15.40 12.47
N LEU A 374 16.92 -16.20 11.71
CA LEU A 374 16.62 -16.51 10.31
C LEU A 374 15.37 -17.38 10.17
N VAL A 375 14.46 -16.98 9.28
CA VAL A 375 13.44 -17.88 8.75
C VAL A 375 13.95 -18.50 7.46
N MET A 376 13.82 -19.82 7.30
CA MET A 376 14.26 -20.52 6.08
C MET A 376 13.11 -21.30 5.44
N VAL A 377 12.61 -20.85 4.29
CA VAL A 377 11.59 -21.58 3.52
C VAL A 377 12.28 -22.56 2.58
N ARG A 378 11.89 -23.83 2.67
CA ARG A 378 12.46 -24.93 1.90
C ARG A 378 11.37 -25.61 1.09
N ALA A 379 11.28 -25.29 -0.19
CA ALA A 379 10.29 -25.88 -1.10
C ALA A 379 10.87 -27.09 -1.83
N SER A 380 10.33 -28.29 -1.61
CA SER A 380 10.87 -29.52 -2.21
C SER A 380 9.81 -30.35 -2.92
N GLY A 381 10.22 -31.37 -3.69
CA GLY A 381 9.26 -32.27 -4.34
C GLY A 381 8.47 -33.14 -3.37
N PHE A 382 9.14 -33.63 -2.31
CA PHE A 382 8.66 -34.72 -1.46
C PHE A 382 8.85 -34.50 0.05
N GLY A 383 9.28 -33.31 0.47
CA GLY A 383 9.66 -32.99 1.86
C GLY A 383 11.18 -33.01 2.05
N GLN A 384 11.66 -32.40 3.13
CA GLN A 384 13.07 -32.49 3.53
C GLN A 384 13.43 -33.86 4.11
N ASP A 385 12.42 -34.68 4.46
CA ASP A 385 12.60 -36.01 5.05
C ASP A 385 11.74 -37.10 4.37
N GLY A 386 11.79 -38.31 4.95
CA GLY A 386 11.08 -39.47 4.44
C GLY A 386 11.78 -40.18 3.27
N PRO A 387 11.22 -41.32 2.82
CA PRO A 387 11.88 -42.21 1.85
C PRO A 387 12.02 -41.59 0.44
N TYR A 388 11.27 -40.52 0.15
CA TYR A 388 11.26 -39.86 -1.16
C TYR A 388 11.94 -38.49 -1.17
N ALA A 389 12.40 -37.94 -0.03
CA ALA A 389 13.07 -36.63 0.03
C ALA A 389 14.18 -36.49 -1.01
N GLY A 390 14.98 -37.55 -1.15
CA GLY A 390 16.07 -37.58 -2.10
C GLY A 390 15.65 -37.68 -3.57
N ARG A 391 14.38 -37.64 -3.98
CA ARG A 391 13.99 -37.78 -5.40
C ARG A 391 13.87 -36.42 -6.09
N PRO A 392 14.17 -36.32 -7.40
CA PRO A 392 13.90 -35.10 -8.16
C PRO A 392 12.39 -34.85 -8.27
N GLY A 393 11.97 -33.60 -8.06
CA GLY A 393 10.57 -33.18 -8.09
C GLY A 393 10.35 -31.99 -9.00
N TYR A 394 9.24 -32.02 -9.72
CA TYR A 394 8.66 -30.91 -10.48
C TYR A 394 7.15 -30.94 -10.28
N ASP A 395 6.47 -29.83 -10.56
CA ASP A 395 5.01 -29.68 -10.47
C ASP A 395 4.24 -30.95 -10.85
N ARG A 396 4.46 -31.47 -12.07
CA ARG A 396 3.73 -32.63 -12.60
C ARG A 396 3.86 -33.88 -11.73
N VAL A 397 5.03 -34.08 -11.12
CA VAL A 397 5.31 -35.22 -10.25
C VAL A 397 4.61 -35.02 -8.90
N GLY A 398 4.65 -33.81 -8.34
CA GLY A 398 3.92 -33.45 -7.13
C GLY A 398 2.41 -33.59 -7.28
N MET A 399 1.86 -33.10 -8.40
CA MET A 399 0.44 -33.23 -8.76
C MET A 399 -0.01 -34.69 -8.87
N ALA A 400 0.82 -35.54 -9.48
CA ALA A 400 0.53 -36.97 -9.61
C ALA A 400 0.59 -37.68 -8.27
N LEU A 401 1.64 -37.47 -7.47
CA LEU A 401 1.78 -38.11 -6.16
C LEU A 401 0.74 -37.61 -5.16
N GLY A 402 0.38 -36.33 -5.19
CA GLY A 402 -0.63 -35.72 -4.34
C GLY A 402 -2.07 -36.13 -4.70
N GLY A 403 -2.27 -36.83 -5.82
CA GLY A 403 -3.55 -37.43 -6.21
C GLY A 403 -4.45 -36.56 -7.10
N LEU A 404 -4.14 -35.28 -7.29
CA LEU A 404 -5.01 -34.36 -8.06
C LEU A 404 -5.08 -34.74 -9.55
N THR A 405 -3.97 -35.22 -10.12
CA THR A 405 -3.97 -35.72 -11.51
C THR A 405 -4.95 -36.88 -11.69
N TYR A 406 -5.04 -37.80 -10.71
CA TYR A 406 -5.89 -39.00 -10.79
C TYR A 406 -7.38 -38.66 -10.95
N ILE A 407 -7.85 -37.66 -10.20
CA ILE A 407 -9.26 -37.24 -10.16
C ILE A 407 -9.62 -36.19 -11.21
N SER A 408 -8.65 -35.75 -12.02
CA SER A 408 -8.84 -34.70 -13.02
C SER A 408 -9.03 -35.28 -14.41
N GLY A 409 -10.05 -34.80 -15.13
CA GLY A 409 -10.40 -35.23 -16.50
C GLY A 409 -11.76 -35.90 -16.59
N TYR A 410 -12.13 -36.34 -17.79
CA TYR A 410 -13.34 -37.11 -18.03
C TYR A 410 -13.10 -38.60 -17.73
N PRO A 411 -14.11 -39.36 -17.28
CA PRO A 411 -13.99 -40.78 -16.96
C PRO A 411 -13.31 -41.60 -18.06
N GLU A 412 -13.74 -41.38 -19.31
CA GLU A 412 -13.31 -42.09 -20.52
C GLU A 412 -11.92 -41.70 -21.02
N THR A 413 -11.30 -40.69 -20.40
CA THR A 413 -9.98 -40.18 -20.78
C THR A 413 -8.93 -40.58 -19.75
N PRO A 414 -7.65 -40.72 -20.16
CA PRO A 414 -6.56 -40.82 -19.20
C PRO A 414 -6.57 -39.63 -18.22
N PRO A 415 -6.04 -39.80 -17.00
CA PRO A 415 -5.85 -38.69 -16.07
C PRO A 415 -5.17 -37.49 -16.73
N VAL A 416 -5.75 -36.30 -16.57
CA VAL A 416 -5.20 -35.06 -17.13
C VAL A 416 -4.77 -34.12 -16.01
N ARG A 417 -3.74 -33.34 -16.25
CA ARG A 417 -3.35 -32.27 -15.32
C ARG A 417 -4.07 -30.97 -15.68
N PRO A 418 -4.43 -30.13 -14.70
CA PRO A 418 -4.75 -28.73 -14.93
C PRO A 418 -3.62 -27.98 -15.66
N GLY A 419 -3.97 -26.90 -16.37
CA GLY A 419 -3.06 -26.19 -17.29
C GLY A 419 -1.81 -25.58 -16.65
N PRO A 420 -1.94 -24.67 -15.65
CA PRO A 420 -0.82 -24.04 -14.96
C PRO A 420 0.01 -25.02 -14.10
N ALA A 421 1.17 -24.57 -13.62
CA ALA A 421 1.99 -25.30 -12.65
C ALA A 421 1.41 -25.16 -11.24
N ILE A 422 0.26 -25.79 -11.02
CA ILE A 422 -0.57 -25.63 -9.83
C ILE A 422 0.16 -26.03 -8.54
N ALA A 423 0.89 -27.14 -8.52
CA ALA A 423 1.63 -27.55 -7.33
C ALA A 423 2.74 -26.56 -6.99
N ASP A 424 3.46 -26.02 -7.99
CA ASP A 424 4.49 -25.00 -7.74
C ASP A 424 3.88 -23.72 -7.14
N TYR A 425 2.82 -23.18 -7.74
CA TYR A 425 2.16 -21.97 -7.23
C TYR A 425 1.53 -22.18 -5.85
N MET A 426 0.94 -23.35 -5.59
CA MET A 426 0.40 -23.70 -4.28
C MET A 426 1.51 -23.79 -3.24
N THR A 427 2.59 -24.51 -3.53
CA THR A 427 3.73 -24.66 -2.62
C THR A 427 4.42 -23.34 -2.34
N ALA A 428 4.55 -22.48 -3.34
CA ALA A 428 5.01 -21.11 -3.15
C ALA A 428 4.10 -20.31 -2.21
N THR A 429 2.78 -20.42 -2.37
CA THR A 429 1.80 -19.72 -1.53
C THR A 429 1.85 -20.21 -0.09
N TYR A 430 1.89 -21.52 0.14
CA TYR A 430 2.06 -22.10 1.49
C TYR A 430 3.44 -21.76 2.09
N GLY A 431 4.49 -21.70 1.27
CA GLY A 431 5.83 -21.28 1.69
C GLY A 431 5.86 -19.81 2.13
N ALA A 432 5.25 -18.91 1.36
CA ALA A 432 5.12 -17.49 1.72
C ALA A 432 4.27 -17.32 2.99
N LEU A 433 3.16 -18.05 3.12
CA LEU A 433 2.36 -18.08 4.35
C LEU A 433 3.21 -18.56 5.54
N GLY A 434 3.96 -19.66 5.38
CA GLY A 434 4.84 -20.18 6.41
C GLY A 434 5.93 -19.18 6.82
N ALA A 435 6.50 -18.44 5.86
CA ALA A 435 7.44 -17.37 6.14
C ALA A 435 6.82 -16.28 7.02
N VAL A 436 5.62 -15.81 6.65
CA VAL A 436 4.89 -14.79 7.41
C VAL A 436 4.54 -15.29 8.81
N LEU A 437 4.09 -16.54 8.95
CA LEU A 437 3.79 -17.15 10.25
C LEU A 437 5.05 -17.25 11.13
N ALA A 438 6.19 -17.65 10.55
CA ALA A 438 7.46 -17.74 11.26
C ALA A 438 7.98 -16.36 11.67
N LEU A 439 7.89 -15.35 10.80
CA LEU A 439 8.22 -13.96 11.13
C LEU A 439 7.30 -13.41 12.24
N TYR A 440 6.00 -13.70 12.16
CA TYR A 440 5.04 -13.29 13.19
C TYR A 440 5.35 -13.93 14.55
N HIS A 441 5.69 -15.23 14.57
CA HIS A 441 6.14 -15.89 15.79
C HIS A 441 7.42 -15.26 16.35
N ARG A 442 8.41 -15.02 15.49
CA ARG A 442 9.70 -14.39 15.83
C ARG A 442 9.53 -13.00 16.43
N ASP A 443 8.75 -12.14 15.78
CA ASP A 443 8.73 -10.71 16.07
C ASP A 443 7.50 -10.27 16.88
N ALA A 444 6.30 -10.70 16.49
CA ALA A 444 5.06 -10.26 17.14
C ALA A 444 4.76 -11.03 18.43
N GLN A 445 5.09 -12.33 18.48
CA GLN A 445 4.97 -13.12 19.71
C GLN A 445 6.22 -13.03 20.61
N GLY A 446 7.29 -12.42 20.10
CA GLY A 446 8.50 -12.13 20.87
C GLY A 446 9.38 -13.36 21.15
N SER A 447 9.29 -14.44 20.36
CA SER A 447 10.19 -15.58 20.53
C SER A 447 11.65 -15.17 20.26
N GLY A 448 11.86 -14.20 19.37
CA GLY A 448 13.18 -13.70 19.01
C GLY A 448 14.01 -14.66 18.15
N GLU A 449 13.61 -15.93 18.02
CA GLU A 449 14.30 -16.97 17.26
C GLU A 449 13.58 -17.29 15.94
N GLY A 450 14.37 -17.60 14.91
CA GLY A 450 13.87 -18.06 13.62
C GLY A 450 13.65 -19.58 13.57
N GLN A 451 13.09 -20.06 12.47
CA GLN A 451 12.83 -21.48 12.21
C GLN A 451 12.80 -21.76 10.70
N TYR A 452 12.96 -23.02 10.32
CA TYR A 452 12.71 -23.41 8.94
C TYR A 452 11.23 -23.77 8.72
N VAL A 453 10.79 -23.61 7.49
CA VAL A 453 9.47 -23.97 6.96
C VAL A 453 9.71 -25.01 5.88
N ASP A 454 9.35 -26.26 6.15
CA ASP A 454 9.32 -27.31 5.13
C ASP A 454 7.96 -27.32 4.43
N VAL A 455 7.99 -27.24 3.10
CA VAL A 455 6.79 -27.30 2.27
C VAL A 455 7.10 -28.11 1.03
N SER A 456 6.27 -29.11 0.72
CA SER A 456 6.49 -29.98 -0.43
C SER A 456 5.38 -29.89 -1.48
N LEU A 457 5.75 -30.13 -2.75
CA LEU A 457 4.82 -30.10 -3.88
C LEU A 457 3.65 -31.08 -3.72
N PHE A 458 3.91 -32.29 -3.21
CA PHE A 458 2.84 -33.29 -3.09
C PHE A 458 1.95 -33.04 -1.87
N GLU A 459 2.49 -32.55 -0.74
CA GLU A 459 1.70 -32.32 0.47
C GLU A 459 0.71 -31.17 0.27
N THR A 460 1.11 -30.12 -0.44
CA THR A 460 0.21 -28.98 -0.69
C THR A 460 -0.95 -29.41 -1.59
N VAL A 461 -0.68 -30.24 -2.60
CA VAL A 461 -1.72 -30.88 -3.43
C VAL A 461 -2.60 -31.80 -2.60
N PHE A 462 -2.00 -32.71 -1.83
CA PHE A 462 -2.71 -33.67 -0.98
C PHE A 462 -3.63 -32.98 0.02
N ARG A 463 -3.19 -31.87 0.62
CA ARG A 463 -3.98 -31.07 1.56
C ARG A 463 -5.27 -30.53 0.94
N LEU A 464 -5.30 -30.34 -0.38
CA LEU A 464 -6.47 -29.85 -1.13
C LEU A 464 -7.32 -30.94 -1.75
N MET A 465 -7.07 -32.23 -1.46
CA MET A 465 -7.88 -33.35 -1.95
C MET A 465 -9.26 -33.48 -1.25
N GLU A 466 -9.82 -32.37 -0.77
CA GLU A 466 -11.15 -32.26 -0.16
C GLU A 466 -11.44 -33.36 0.90
N PHE A 467 -12.58 -34.04 0.80
CA PHE A 467 -13.04 -35.09 1.71
C PHE A 467 -12.48 -36.49 1.38
N THR A 468 -11.69 -36.64 0.30
CA THR A 468 -11.38 -37.95 -0.29
C THR A 468 -10.70 -38.90 0.68
N LEU A 469 -9.71 -38.43 1.44
CA LEU A 469 -9.01 -39.24 2.44
C LEU A 469 -9.96 -39.77 3.52
N GLY A 470 -10.84 -38.90 4.04
CA GLY A 470 -11.81 -39.28 5.07
C GLY A 470 -12.84 -40.28 4.55
N ALA A 471 -13.35 -40.05 3.33
CA ALA A 471 -14.31 -40.96 2.69
C ALA A 471 -13.69 -42.32 2.36
N TYR A 472 -12.44 -42.37 1.89
CA TYR A 472 -11.73 -43.63 1.71
C TYR A 472 -11.53 -44.37 3.04
N HIS A 473 -11.04 -43.68 4.07
CA HIS A 473 -10.81 -44.30 5.39
C HIS A 473 -12.09 -44.88 6.01
N LYS A 474 -13.24 -44.21 5.86
CA LYS A 474 -14.50 -44.64 6.48
C LYS A 474 -15.36 -45.56 5.62
N MET A 475 -15.31 -45.42 4.29
CA MET A 475 -16.24 -46.08 3.38
C MET A 475 -15.55 -46.90 2.29
N GLY A 476 -14.22 -46.84 2.18
CA GLY A 476 -13.48 -47.42 1.05
C GLY A 476 -13.76 -46.70 -0.28
N LEU A 477 -14.37 -45.50 -0.25
CA LEU A 477 -14.74 -44.77 -1.44
C LEU A 477 -13.50 -44.18 -2.12
N VAL A 478 -13.20 -44.63 -3.33
CA VAL A 478 -12.20 -44.04 -4.22
C VAL A 478 -12.90 -43.01 -5.10
N ARG A 479 -12.45 -41.76 -5.06
CA ARG A 479 -13.00 -40.70 -5.92
C ARG A 479 -12.46 -40.86 -7.33
N GLU A 480 -13.36 -40.94 -8.29
CA GLU A 480 -13.03 -41.05 -9.71
C GLU A 480 -13.15 -39.69 -10.44
N ARG A 481 -12.64 -39.66 -11.67
CA ARG A 481 -12.79 -38.55 -12.62
C ARG A 481 -14.25 -38.36 -12.98
N ILE A 482 -14.71 -37.10 -13.02
CA ILE A 482 -16.11 -36.75 -13.37
C ILE A 482 -16.21 -35.58 -14.36
N GLY A 483 -15.11 -35.23 -15.04
CA GLY A 483 -15.08 -34.10 -15.97
C GLY A 483 -15.28 -32.76 -15.24
N ASN A 484 -16.16 -31.93 -15.78
CA ASN A 484 -16.56 -30.64 -15.18
C ASN A 484 -17.71 -30.79 -14.17
N GLY A 485 -18.18 -32.02 -13.92
CA GLY A 485 -19.22 -32.32 -12.94
C GLY A 485 -18.79 -32.03 -11.49
N HIS A 486 -19.77 -31.92 -10.60
CA HIS A 486 -19.54 -31.74 -9.16
C HIS A 486 -20.45 -32.65 -8.33
N PRO A 487 -19.95 -33.32 -7.27
CA PRO A 487 -20.72 -34.33 -6.54
C PRO A 487 -21.94 -33.78 -5.79
N THR A 488 -21.98 -32.47 -5.49
CA THR A 488 -23.07 -31.85 -4.71
C THR A 488 -23.79 -30.70 -5.43
N SER A 489 -23.48 -30.48 -6.72
CA SER A 489 -24.06 -29.41 -7.53
C SER A 489 -24.72 -30.01 -8.78
N GLN A 490 -26.03 -29.84 -8.94
CA GLN A 490 -26.79 -30.36 -10.08
C GLN A 490 -27.87 -29.36 -10.51
N PRO A 491 -27.83 -28.82 -11.74
CA PRO A 491 -26.69 -28.89 -12.66
C PRO A 491 -25.44 -28.27 -12.04
N GLY A 492 -24.28 -28.77 -12.45
CA GLY A 492 -22.98 -28.42 -11.90
C GLY A 492 -21.93 -28.80 -12.92
N GLU A 493 -22.05 -28.24 -14.13
CA GLU A 493 -21.23 -28.56 -15.30
C GLU A 493 -21.17 -27.33 -16.25
N SER A 494 -20.36 -27.45 -17.30
CA SER A 494 -20.22 -26.48 -18.39
C SER A 494 -21.07 -26.86 -19.60
N PHE A 495 -21.77 -25.90 -20.19
CA PHE A 495 -22.70 -26.10 -21.30
C PHE A 495 -22.39 -25.14 -22.46
N LEU A 496 -22.50 -25.65 -23.69
CA LEU A 496 -22.30 -24.87 -24.91
C LEU A 496 -23.61 -24.15 -25.29
N THR A 497 -23.54 -22.85 -25.50
CA THR A 497 -24.66 -21.99 -25.89
C THR A 497 -24.87 -22.02 -27.41
N LYS A 498 -26.01 -21.50 -27.87
CA LYS A 498 -26.38 -21.42 -29.29
C LYS A 498 -25.38 -20.64 -30.13
N ASP A 499 -24.76 -19.62 -29.55
CA ASP A 499 -23.76 -18.76 -30.17
C ASP A 499 -22.31 -19.28 -30.02
N GLY A 500 -22.15 -20.54 -29.60
CA GLY A 500 -20.86 -21.24 -29.59
C GLY A 500 -19.95 -20.90 -28.41
N LYS A 501 -20.47 -20.24 -27.37
CA LYS A 501 -19.74 -19.92 -26.14
C LYS A 501 -20.05 -20.90 -25.03
N TRP A 502 -19.22 -20.91 -23.99
CA TRP A 502 -19.37 -21.82 -22.87
C TRP A 502 -19.80 -21.08 -21.61
N VAL A 503 -20.81 -21.61 -20.93
CA VAL A 503 -21.25 -21.15 -19.61
C VAL A 503 -21.14 -22.28 -18.60
N THR A 504 -20.82 -21.96 -17.35
CA THR A 504 -20.95 -22.89 -16.23
C THR A 504 -22.15 -22.52 -15.38
N ILE A 505 -22.92 -23.51 -14.93
CA ILE A 505 -24.06 -23.32 -14.03
C ILE A 505 -23.82 -24.19 -12.80
N ALA A 506 -23.91 -23.60 -11.60
CA ALA A 506 -23.69 -24.31 -10.35
C ALA A 506 -24.89 -24.18 -9.40
N CYS A 507 -25.66 -25.27 -9.28
CA CYS A 507 -26.80 -25.38 -8.38
C CYS A 507 -26.44 -26.23 -7.15
N VAL A 508 -25.82 -25.59 -6.16
CA VAL A 508 -25.40 -26.26 -4.91
C VAL A 508 -26.58 -26.41 -3.95
N GLY A 509 -26.89 -27.64 -3.58
CA GLY A 509 -27.92 -27.95 -2.59
C GLY A 509 -29.36 -27.84 -3.10
N ASP A 510 -30.30 -28.28 -2.26
CA ASP A 510 -31.69 -28.50 -2.68
C ASP A 510 -32.46 -27.22 -2.99
N ARG A 511 -32.24 -26.15 -2.23
CA ARG A 511 -32.91 -24.86 -2.46
C ARG A 511 -32.53 -24.24 -3.81
N MET A 512 -31.25 -24.35 -4.18
CA MET A 512 -30.78 -23.81 -5.45
C MET A 512 -31.31 -24.63 -6.62
N PHE A 513 -31.31 -25.96 -6.51
CA PHE A 513 -31.94 -26.82 -7.51
C PHE A 513 -33.44 -26.53 -7.69
N GLN A 514 -34.18 -26.35 -6.60
CA GLN A 514 -35.61 -26.02 -6.69
C GLN A 514 -35.84 -24.73 -7.47
N ARG A 515 -34.99 -23.73 -7.25
CA ARG A 515 -35.04 -22.46 -7.96
C ARG A 515 -34.70 -22.63 -9.44
N PHE A 516 -33.66 -23.40 -9.75
CA PHE A 516 -33.30 -23.75 -11.11
C PHE A 516 -34.45 -24.45 -11.83
N ALA A 517 -35.02 -25.51 -11.25
CA ALA A 517 -36.13 -26.26 -11.82
C ALA A 517 -37.31 -25.36 -12.20
N ARG A 518 -37.74 -24.45 -11.32
CA ARG A 518 -38.78 -23.46 -11.65
C ARG A 518 -38.37 -22.53 -12.79
N THR A 519 -37.13 -22.04 -12.75
CA THR A 519 -36.59 -21.09 -13.74
C THR A 519 -36.57 -21.69 -15.15
N VAL A 520 -36.30 -22.99 -15.27
CA VAL A 520 -36.25 -23.70 -16.54
C VAL A 520 -37.55 -24.43 -16.89
N GLY A 521 -38.62 -24.24 -16.11
CA GLY A 521 -39.95 -24.80 -16.38
C GLY A 521 -40.09 -26.30 -16.08
N ARG A 522 -39.31 -26.82 -15.14
CA ARG A 522 -39.33 -28.21 -14.67
C ARG A 522 -39.91 -28.35 -13.27
N ASP A 523 -41.09 -27.79 -13.03
CA ASP A 523 -41.82 -27.95 -11.77
C ASP A 523 -42.13 -29.41 -11.44
N ASP A 524 -42.22 -30.27 -12.46
CA ASP A 524 -42.39 -31.72 -12.32
C ASP A 524 -41.23 -32.37 -11.54
N TRP A 525 -40.00 -31.87 -11.69
CA TRP A 525 -38.85 -32.33 -10.91
C TRP A 525 -38.98 -32.06 -9.41
N LEU A 526 -39.75 -31.05 -9.02
CA LEU A 526 -39.97 -30.74 -7.61
C LEU A 526 -40.89 -31.77 -6.92
N ALA A 527 -41.77 -32.40 -7.69
CA ALA A 527 -42.66 -33.44 -7.22
C ALA A 527 -41.97 -34.82 -7.19
N ASP A 528 -41.00 -35.06 -8.09
CA ASP A 528 -40.27 -36.33 -8.19
C ASP A 528 -39.38 -36.57 -6.95
N PRO A 529 -39.60 -37.65 -6.18
CA PRO A 529 -38.76 -38.02 -5.05
C PRO A 529 -37.27 -38.16 -5.38
N ARG A 530 -36.90 -38.53 -6.61
CA ARG A 530 -35.49 -38.67 -7.05
C ARG A 530 -34.73 -37.36 -6.93
N PHE A 531 -35.37 -36.23 -7.20
CA PHE A 531 -34.70 -34.93 -7.28
C PHE A 531 -34.81 -34.06 -6.03
N LYS A 532 -35.48 -34.55 -4.98
CA LYS A 532 -35.69 -33.79 -3.73
C LYS A 532 -34.40 -33.48 -2.96
N THR A 533 -33.40 -34.34 -3.06
CA THR A 533 -32.13 -34.22 -2.30
C THR A 533 -30.93 -34.26 -3.24
N SER A 534 -29.82 -33.60 -2.88
CA SER A 534 -28.56 -33.66 -3.65
C SER A 534 -28.08 -35.09 -3.88
N ALA A 535 -28.21 -35.95 -2.86
CA ALA A 535 -27.81 -37.35 -2.97
C ALA A 535 -28.70 -38.15 -3.93
N GLY A 536 -29.99 -37.80 -4.04
CA GLY A 536 -30.89 -38.37 -5.04
C GLY A 536 -30.52 -37.89 -6.45
N ARG A 537 -30.36 -36.58 -6.63
CA ARG A 537 -29.97 -35.98 -7.92
C ARG A 537 -28.66 -36.50 -8.48
N LEU A 538 -27.69 -36.81 -7.62
CA LEU A 538 -26.41 -37.38 -8.06
C LEU A 538 -26.56 -38.73 -8.76
N LYS A 539 -27.56 -39.54 -8.40
CA LYS A 539 -27.80 -40.85 -9.02
C LYS A 539 -28.37 -40.75 -10.43
N ASP A 540 -29.09 -39.66 -10.70
CA ASP A 540 -29.80 -39.38 -11.96
C ASP A 540 -29.26 -38.09 -12.61
N VAL A 541 -27.97 -37.80 -12.42
CA VAL A 541 -27.34 -36.53 -12.82
C VAL A 541 -27.39 -36.30 -14.34
N ASP A 542 -27.27 -37.38 -15.12
CA ASP A 542 -27.30 -37.34 -16.58
C ASP A 542 -28.63 -36.81 -17.10
N GLU A 543 -29.76 -37.10 -16.45
CA GLU A 543 -31.09 -36.60 -16.86
C GLU A 543 -31.14 -35.07 -16.71
N ILE A 544 -30.65 -34.56 -15.59
CA ILE A 544 -30.61 -33.11 -15.30
C ILE A 544 -29.66 -32.40 -16.26
N HIS A 545 -28.47 -32.96 -16.48
CA HIS A 545 -27.45 -32.37 -17.36
C HIS A 545 -27.84 -32.43 -18.83
N ALA A 546 -28.48 -33.51 -19.30
CA ALA A 546 -28.98 -33.62 -20.68
C ALA A 546 -30.05 -32.56 -20.96
N PHE A 547 -31.04 -32.41 -20.08
CA PHE A 547 -32.05 -31.35 -20.20
C PHE A 547 -31.40 -29.96 -20.15
N THR A 548 -30.48 -29.73 -19.19
CA THR A 548 -29.82 -28.42 -19.05
C THR A 548 -29.03 -28.08 -20.31
N ARG A 549 -28.35 -29.05 -20.92
CA ARG A 549 -27.62 -28.90 -22.18
C ARG A 549 -28.56 -28.52 -23.34
N GLU A 550 -29.69 -29.21 -23.48
CA GLU A 550 -30.71 -28.86 -24.47
C GLU A 550 -31.27 -27.44 -24.24
N TRP A 551 -31.56 -27.09 -22.99
CA TRP A 551 -32.07 -25.78 -22.63
C TRP A 551 -31.05 -24.67 -22.93
N VAL A 552 -29.77 -24.88 -22.62
CA VAL A 552 -28.70 -23.90 -22.88
C VAL A 552 -28.39 -23.77 -24.37
N THR A 553 -28.31 -24.88 -25.12
CA THR A 553 -27.99 -24.86 -26.57
C THR A 553 -29.02 -24.13 -27.43
N GLN A 554 -30.23 -23.89 -26.92
CA GLN A 554 -31.26 -23.11 -27.60
C GLN A 554 -31.13 -21.59 -27.39
N ARG A 555 -30.23 -21.15 -26.49
CA ARG A 555 -30.10 -19.76 -26.02
C ARG A 555 -28.68 -19.24 -26.20
N THR A 556 -28.53 -17.92 -26.39
CA THR A 556 -27.21 -17.28 -26.39
C THR A 556 -26.64 -17.20 -24.97
N GLU A 557 -25.33 -17.00 -24.85
CA GLU A 557 -24.67 -16.77 -23.54
C GLU A 557 -25.36 -15.65 -22.75
N ALA A 558 -25.62 -14.51 -23.38
CA ALA A 558 -26.26 -13.37 -22.72
C ALA A 558 -27.68 -13.68 -22.22
N GLU A 559 -28.45 -14.47 -22.97
CA GLU A 559 -29.78 -14.91 -22.55
C GLU A 559 -29.70 -15.83 -21.32
N VAL A 560 -28.77 -16.80 -21.34
CA VAL A 560 -28.57 -17.72 -20.21
C VAL A 560 -28.12 -16.97 -18.97
N LEU A 561 -27.08 -16.15 -19.07
CA LEU A 561 -26.57 -15.34 -17.95
C LEU A 561 -27.67 -14.45 -17.38
N GLY A 562 -28.42 -13.73 -18.23
CA GLY A 562 -29.49 -12.85 -17.78
C GLY A 562 -30.65 -13.60 -17.11
N ILE A 563 -31.01 -14.80 -17.59
CA ILE A 563 -32.04 -15.63 -16.95
C ILE A 563 -31.56 -16.11 -15.57
N MET A 564 -30.34 -16.64 -15.51
CA MET A 564 -29.78 -17.18 -14.27
C MET A 564 -29.57 -16.08 -13.23
N GLU A 565 -29.06 -14.91 -13.63
CA GLU A 565 -28.87 -13.75 -12.75
C GLU A 565 -30.19 -13.25 -12.16
N ARG A 566 -31.25 -13.10 -12.98
CA ARG A 566 -32.58 -12.71 -12.47
C ARG A 566 -33.18 -13.73 -11.52
N ALA A 567 -32.82 -15.00 -11.68
CA ALA A 567 -33.19 -16.07 -10.76
C ALA A 567 -32.20 -16.21 -9.58
N GLU A 568 -31.16 -15.36 -9.48
CA GLU A 568 -30.08 -15.46 -8.50
C GLU A 568 -29.46 -16.89 -8.45
N ILE A 569 -29.28 -17.51 -9.62
CA ILE A 569 -28.64 -18.80 -9.80
C ILE A 569 -27.19 -18.55 -10.23
N PRO A 570 -26.17 -19.11 -9.52
CA PRO A 570 -24.78 -18.95 -9.92
C PRO A 570 -24.52 -19.48 -11.33
N CYS A 571 -24.15 -18.57 -12.21
CA CYS A 571 -23.79 -18.85 -13.58
C CYS A 571 -22.67 -17.90 -14.01
N SER A 572 -21.73 -18.38 -14.81
CA SER A 572 -20.60 -17.59 -15.30
C SER A 572 -20.27 -17.99 -16.72
N PRO A 573 -19.81 -17.05 -17.57
CA PRO A 573 -19.08 -17.41 -18.79
C PRO A 573 -17.78 -18.15 -18.44
N ILE A 574 -17.23 -18.89 -19.41
CA ILE A 574 -15.90 -19.50 -19.33
C ILE A 574 -14.96 -18.69 -20.21
N TYR A 575 -14.19 -17.81 -19.58
CA TYR A 575 -13.34 -16.85 -20.26
C TYR A 575 -12.02 -17.41 -20.78
N SER A 576 -11.63 -16.92 -21.97
CA SER A 576 -10.26 -16.90 -22.46
C SER A 576 -9.50 -15.68 -21.95
N ILE A 577 -8.19 -15.60 -22.21
CA ILE A 577 -7.40 -14.42 -21.86
C ILE A 577 -7.84 -13.16 -22.63
N ALA A 578 -8.39 -13.31 -23.84
CA ALA A 578 -8.92 -12.20 -24.63
C ALA A 578 -10.21 -11.63 -24.02
N ASP A 579 -11.06 -12.50 -23.48
CA ASP A 579 -12.27 -12.08 -22.76
C ASP A 579 -11.88 -11.32 -21.49
N ILE A 580 -10.95 -11.87 -20.69
CA ILE A 580 -10.43 -11.22 -19.47
C ILE A 580 -9.84 -9.83 -19.77
N ALA A 581 -9.06 -9.70 -20.84
CA ALA A 581 -8.39 -8.45 -21.19
C ALA A 581 -9.34 -7.28 -21.53
N THR A 582 -10.60 -7.57 -21.81
CA THR A 582 -11.61 -6.57 -22.20
C THR A 582 -12.83 -6.56 -21.27
N ASP A 583 -12.78 -7.33 -20.17
CA ASP A 583 -13.92 -7.50 -19.28
C ASP A 583 -14.07 -6.30 -18.31
N PRO A 584 -15.29 -5.72 -18.20
CA PRO A 584 -15.52 -4.54 -17.38
C PRO A 584 -15.39 -4.82 -15.87
N HIS A 585 -15.55 -6.06 -15.41
CA HIS A 585 -15.33 -6.40 -14.01
C HIS A 585 -13.85 -6.43 -13.67
N TYR A 586 -13.01 -7.04 -14.52
CA TYR A 586 -11.56 -7.01 -14.36
C TYR A 586 -11.01 -5.58 -14.41
N GLU A 587 -11.52 -4.73 -15.32
CA GLU A 587 -11.19 -3.32 -15.40
C GLU A 587 -11.63 -2.55 -14.13
N ALA A 588 -12.91 -2.66 -13.74
CA ALA A 588 -13.44 -1.95 -12.58
C ALA A 588 -12.76 -2.36 -11.26
N ARG A 589 -12.29 -3.61 -11.19
CA ARG A 589 -11.46 -4.07 -10.09
C ARG A 589 -10.04 -3.56 -10.26
N GLY A 590 -9.48 -3.44 -11.45
CA GLY A 590 -8.04 -3.20 -11.64
C GLY A 590 -7.23 -4.46 -11.34
N ASP A 591 -7.74 -5.62 -11.76
CA ASP A 591 -7.06 -6.91 -11.63
C ASP A 591 -6.00 -7.13 -12.73
N ILE A 592 -5.95 -6.24 -13.73
CA ILE A 592 -4.90 -6.15 -14.74
C ILE A 592 -4.13 -4.84 -14.52
N LEU A 593 -2.83 -4.93 -14.30
CA LEU A 593 -1.95 -3.79 -14.13
C LEU A 593 -1.05 -3.63 -15.35
N GLU A 594 -0.87 -2.40 -15.80
CA GLU A 594 0.18 -2.05 -16.75
C GLU A 594 1.47 -1.74 -16.00
N VAL A 595 2.51 -2.53 -16.27
CA VAL A 595 3.83 -2.42 -15.65
C VAL A 595 4.82 -1.99 -16.72
N GLU A 596 5.52 -0.88 -16.48
CA GLU A 596 6.52 -0.40 -17.42
C GLU A 596 7.84 -1.17 -17.33
N ASP A 597 8.20 -1.80 -18.44
CA ASP A 597 9.50 -2.44 -18.62
C ASP A 597 10.43 -1.55 -19.46
N PRO A 598 11.64 -1.22 -18.99
CA PRO A 598 12.54 -0.33 -19.73
C PRO A 598 13.01 -0.89 -21.08
N ARG A 599 12.82 -2.19 -21.34
CA ARG A 599 13.29 -2.86 -22.55
C ARG A 599 12.20 -2.96 -23.61
N ILE A 600 10.96 -3.25 -23.21
CA ILE A 600 9.85 -3.53 -24.13
C ILE A 600 8.62 -2.63 -23.93
N GLY A 601 8.70 -1.65 -23.02
CA GLY A 601 7.61 -0.74 -22.71
C GLY A 601 6.52 -1.39 -21.83
N PRO A 602 5.26 -0.96 -21.97
CA PRO A 602 4.19 -1.38 -21.07
C PRO A 602 3.83 -2.85 -21.26
N VAL A 603 3.75 -3.58 -20.16
CA VAL A 603 3.34 -4.99 -20.12
C VAL A 603 2.18 -5.16 -19.16
N TRP A 604 1.10 -5.80 -19.61
CA TRP A 604 -0.02 -6.15 -18.74
C TRP A 604 0.28 -7.38 -17.90
N MET A 605 0.06 -7.27 -16.60
CA MET A 605 0.28 -8.32 -15.61
C MET A 605 -0.90 -8.44 -14.66
N ALA A 606 -1.11 -9.62 -14.09
CA ALA A 606 -2.10 -9.78 -13.02
C ALA A 606 -1.72 -8.92 -11.81
N ALA A 607 -2.71 -8.25 -11.21
CA ALA A 607 -2.52 -7.43 -10.02
C ALA A 607 -2.10 -8.26 -8.79
N VAL A 608 -1.55 -7.57 -7.78
CA VAL A 608 -1.19 -8.20 -6.50
C VAL A 608 -2.42 -8.72 -5.79
N THR A 609 -2.35 -9.96 -5.30
CA THR A 609 -3.42 -10.64 -4.56
C THR A 609 -2.87 -11.27 -3.28
N PRO A 610 -3.54 -11.12 -2.12
CA PRO A 610 -4.83 -10.45 -1.91
C PRO A 610 -4.75 -8.92 -1.84
N ARG A 611 -5.91 -8.25 -1.94
CA ARG A 611 -6.03 -6.82 -1.66
C ARG A 611 -6.22 -6.58 -0.18
N LEU A 612 -5.33 -5.79 0.42
CA LEU A 612 -5.43 -5.38 1.82
C LEU A 612 -6.00 -3.96 1.88
N SER A 613 -7.01 -3.75 2.72
CA SER A 613 -7.77 -2.49 2.77
C SER A 613 -6.96 -1.30 3.30
N ALA A 614 -5.97 -1.54 4.16
CA ALA A 614 -5.15 -0.50 4.77
C ALA A 614 -3.68 -0.49 4.29
N THR A 615 -3.18 -1.64 3.83
CA THR A 615 -1.76 -1.85 3.48
C THR A 615 -1.64 -2.64 2.16
N PRO A 616 -2.22 -2.13 1.06
CA PRO A 616 -2.26 -2.85 -0.21
C PRO A 616 -0.84 -3.18 -0.69
N GLY A 617 -0.68 -4.36 -1.32
CA GLY A 617 0.54 -4.71 -2.02
C GLY A 617 0.67 -3.95 -3.35
N ALA A 618 1.87 -3.95 -3.91
CA ALA A 618 2.18 -3.19 -5.14
C ALA A 618 3.31 -3.84 -5.95
N ILE A 619 3.25 -3.65 -7.27
CA ILE A 619 4.40 -3.87 -8.17
C ILE A 619 5.16 -2.55 -8.27
N THR A 620 6.31 -2.47 -7.61
CA THR A 620 7.16 -1.27 -7.56
C THR A 620 8.34 -1.30 -8.54
N ALA A 621 8.68 -2.48 -9.07
CA ALA A 621 9.74 -2.63 -10.06
C ALA A 621 9.43 -3.77 -11.04
N PRO A 622 9.77 -3.62 -12.34
CA PRO A 622 9.71 -4.72 -13.30
C PRO A 622 10.79 -5.77 -12.98
N ALA A 623 10.75 -6.90 -13.70
CA ALA A 623 11.77 -7.93 -13.55
C ALA A 623 13.17 -7.41 -13.92
N PRO A 624 14.20 -7.68 -13.11
CA PRO A 624 15.54 -7.15 -13.35
C PRO A 624 16.29 -7.85 -14.49
N ASP A 625 17.26 -7.14 -15.08
CA ASP A 625 18.30 -7.77 -15.89
C ASP A 625 19.18 -8.68 -15.03
N LEU A 626 19.83 -9.67 -15.65
CA LEU A 626 20.71 -10.60 -14.94
C LEU A 626 21.88 -9.83 -14.29
N GLY A 627 22.02 -9.95 -12.98
CA GLY A 627 23.10 -9.32 -12.22
C GLY A 627 23.01 -7.79 -12.13
N GLN A 628 21.87 -7.19 -12.52
CA GLN A 628 21.67 -5.74 -12.53
C GLN A 628 22.04 -5.06 -11.20
N HIS A 629 21.86 -5.77 -10.08
CA HIS A 629 22.05 -5.24 -8.75
C HIS A 629 23.28 -5.81 -8.03
N THR A 630 24.07 -6.68 -8.68
CA THR A 630 25.19 -7.40 -8.04
C THR A 630 26.14 -6.45 -7.32
N ARG A 631 26.71 -5.47 -8.03
CA ARG A 631 27.66 -4.52 -7.45
C ARG A 631 27.03 -3.65 -6.37
N ALA A 632 25.82 -3.15 -6.61
CA ALA A 632 25.12 -2.28 -5.67
C ALA A 632 24.82 -2.98 -4.34
N VAL A 633 24.29 -4.21 -4.39
CA VAL A 633 23.94 -4.99 -3.20
C VAL A 633 25.19 -5.37 -2.42
N LEU A 634 26.22 -5.91 -3.08
CA LEU A 634 27.44 -6.33 -2.40
C LEU A 634 28.21 -5.15 -1.78
N ARG A 635 28.24 -4.00 -2.45
CA ARG A 635 28.83 -2.77 -1.90
C ARG A 635 28.04 -2.27 -0.69
N THR A 636 26.74 -2.08 -0.84
CA THR A 636 25.91 -1.46 0.22
C THR A 636 25.73 -2.37 1.42
N LEU A 637 25.52 -3.67 1.21
CA LEU A 637 25.27 -4.59 2.31
C LEU A 637 26.54 -5.18 2.88
N LEU A 638 27.57 -5.49 2.08
CA LEU A 638 28.77 -6.18 2.57
C LEU A 638 30.02 -5.29 2.64
N GLY A 639 29.97 -4.08 2.10
CA GLY A 639 31.08 -3.13 2.14
C GLY A 639 32.20 -3.45 1.14
N TYR A 640 31.93 -4.27 0.12
CA TYR A 640 32.96 -4.67 -0.85
C TYR A 640 33.38 -3.45 -1.69
N SER A 641 34.69 -3.25 -1.81
CA SER A 641 35.30 -2.24 -2.67
C SER A 641 35.17 -2.61 -4.15
N ASP A 642 35.33 -1.62 -5.03
CA ASP A 642 35.30 -1.87 -6.48
C ASP A 642 36.39 -2.86 -6.92
N ALA A 643 37.57 -2.82 -6.29
CA ALA A 643 38.67 -3.74 -6.58
C ALA A 643 38.33 -5.20 -6.17
N GLU A 644 37.65 -5.41 -5.04
CA GLU A 644 37.19 -6.74 -4.64
C GLU A 644 36.10 -7.25 -5.59
N LEU A 645 35.16 -6.39 -5.99
CA LEU A 645 34.11 -6.73 -6.94
C LEU A 645 34.68 -7.08 -8.33
N ASP A 646 35.68 -6.35 -8.80
CA ASP A 646 36.36 -6.62 -10.07
C ASP A 646 37.09 -7.97 -10.02
N THR A 647 37.73 -8.29 -8.89
CA THR A 647 38.39 -9.58 -8.67
C THR A 647 37.38 -10.73 -8.68
N LEU A 648 36.28 -10.60 -7.93
CA LEU A 648 35.23 -11.63 -7.88
C LEU A 648 34.59 -11.87 -9.24
N HIS A 649 34.41 -10.81 -10.03
CA HIS A 649 33.88 -10.90 -11.38
C HIS A 649 34.85 -11.62 -12.32
N ALA A 650 36.14 -11.25 -12.28
CA ALA A 650 37.19 -11.90 -13.07
C ALA A 650 37.35 -13.40 -12.73
N GLU A 651 37.13 -13.79 -11.47
CA GLU A 651 37.17 -15.18 -11.01
C GLU A 651 35.88 -15.99 -11.33
N GLY A 652 34.87 -15.33 -11.91
CA GLY A 652 33.56 -15.91 -12.20
C GLY A 652 32.75 -16.26 -10.95
N VAL A 653 33.04 -15.62 -9.81
CA VAL A 653 32.26 -15.79 -8.58
C VAL A 653 30.97 -14.97 -8.64
N ILE A 654 30.99 -13.80 -9.28
CA ILE A 654 29.85 -12.89 -9.44
C ILE A 654 29.62 -12.42 -10.88
#